data_AF-A0A1F9MZX3-F1
#
_entry.id   AF-A0A1F9MZX3-F1
#
_cell.length_a   1.000
_cell.length_b   1.000
_cell.length_c   1.000
_cell.angle_alpha   90.00
_cell.angle_beta   90.00
_cell.angle_gamma   90.00
#
_symmetry.space_group_name_H-M   'P 1'
#
loop_
_entity.id
_entity.type
_entity.pdbx_description
1 polymer ?
#
loop_
_entity_poly.entity_id
_entity_poly.type
_entity_poly.pdbx_seq_one_letter_code
_entity_poly.pdbx_strand_id
1 'polypeptide(L)'
;MTTTSAEVRASLVEALELDLVGPGHDSLLATEVLPQAPSRWYLTGFLVPHEAALEQKADPDSDEELGEGDSDADEDAAPEKTSARKAYFPSSMGMSVLVPQKAKTLAVVVTWGDYALLPKEQAREVEGPAEGWQQWRRTARRAELTVDVGKTSGRRAGVAVPDSFGLKLVTLVRKVSDTNGELVPAGTKAVSVFIVNNRDPAPDAERDQAFAFQVQLRVVCNEGLVPRPNLRGQFTDDTDERIADLQYRHAFELAVGHNCATHADREDGVCRSAHTTWVPLFEVERVETKGISGVELTMDALAKCKKAAEVRGKLEAITKAYAGWLAEQKKVTFDNAGRTEVAESLMQSAERAKKRIAEGLDALNDAKVFQAFIIANEVMAEAIRRRLHIQTPKWRLFQIAFLLMNLKGIADPEHTDRDVVDLIFFPTGGGKTEAYLGLAAFTLVHRRLCDPSVGSAGLAVLMRYTLRLLTLDQLSRAAGLVCALELKRQQDVELLGTWPFEIGLWVGQAATPNRMGHKGDNDEHSARSKTLRYMKDSKANPSPVPLENCPWCGERFKATSFVLTPSQDHPTDLRVVCANRDCEFKGDRPLPILAVDEPIYRRLPCFLIATVDKFAQLPWVGECSALFGKVSHYDKHGFYGPCAPGKGHPLPQASLPPPDLIIQDELHLISGPLGTMAGLYETAIEALCTRPGQKKPRRPKVVASTATVRQAQKQIQALFGRERTEVFPPLGPDLRDAFFARTVPLSEKRGRLYVGIAAQGKSAKVMLLRAYLALMSAAQRCLSENGGDRVANNPADPYMTLLGYFNSLRELGGSRRIVEDEVRTRLNGYGERRRVGEKRGIFERRRISPDVYELTSRETTARVADTKRRLALAVNEDHHVDVALATNMISVGLDITRLGLMVVSGQPKATAEYIQATSRVGRDEARPGLVVTLLNVHKARDRSHYERFEFYHQSFYRAVEATSVTPFSPRAIDRGLCGMLVGLARGEHPKLTPALGAAEASPVRSQLEALKDIVAQRAASHDKSLDPQETEALRQQMSGRVVDLLDAWAKIAEKQRSVGAGLQYQREVGGAPPLLHDPLDPSLAELPSDERKFTAGRSMRDVEASVNLWVRNLDGSQDPADIEGDGT
;
A
#
# COMPACT_ATOMS: atom_id res chain seq x y z
N MET A 1 28.55 -11.43 -24.59
CA MET A 1 27.96 -10.40 -23.72
C MET A 1 27.08 -11.14 -22.72
N THR A 2 27.17 -10.83 -21.43
CA THR A 2 26.33 -11.45 -20.39
C THR A 2 24.92 -10.85 -20.46
N THR A 3 23.91 -11.68 -20.69
CA THR A 3 22.50 -11.26 -20.74
C THR A 3 22.11 -10.55 -19.43
N THR A 4 21.41 -9.43 -19.53
CA THR A 4 20.92 -8.67 -18.38
C THR A 4 19.48 -9.07 -18.01
N SER A 5 19.05 -8.83 -16.77
CA SER A 5 17.65 -9.06 -16.38
C SER A 5 16.67 -8.19 -17.20
N ALA A 6 17.10 -7.02 -17.68
CA ALA A 6 16.29 -6.19 -18.57
C ALA A 6 16.02 -6.86 -19.92
N GLU A 7 17.02 -7.56 -20.48
CA GLU A 7 16.87 -8.34 -21.71
C GLU A 7 15.98 -9.56 -21.48
N VAL A 8 16.15 -10.27 -20.35
CA VAL A 8 15.23 -11.36 -19.96
C VAL A 8 13.79 -10.86 -19.89
N ARG A 9 13.54 -9.72 -19.24
CA ARG A 9 12.21 -9.10 -19.17
C ARG A 9 11.62 -8.85 -20.57
N ALA A 10 12.42 -8.33 -21.50
CA ALA A 10 11.98 -8.09 -22.87
C ALA A 10 11.61 -9.40 -23.57
N SER A 11 12.43 -10.45 -23.41
CA SER A 11 12.13 -11.79 -23.94
C SER A 11 10.86 -12.41 -23.35
N LEU A 12 10.55 -12.16 -22.07
CA LEU A 12 9.29 -12.62 -21.46
C LEU A 12 8.07 -11.93 -22.09
N VAL A 13 8.16 -10.63 -22.34
CA VAL A 13 7.07 -9.88 -23.00
C VAL A 13 6.90 -10.34 -24.44
N GLU A 14 7.98 -10.50 -25.19
CA GLU A 14 7.95 -11.02 -26.56
C GLU A 14 7.33 -12.42 -26.60
N ALA A 15 7.73 -13.32 -25.69
CA ALA A 15 7.17 -14.67 -25.61
C ALA A 15 5.66 -14.65 -25.28
N LEU A 16 5.24 -13.74 -24.41
CA LEU A 16 3.83 -13.54 -24.06
C LEU A 16 3.02 -13.01 -25.25
N GLU A 17 3.51 -12.00 -25.96
CA GLU A 17 2.86 -11.46 -27.16
C GLU A 17 2.74 -12.51 -28.27
N LEU A 18 3.82 -13.25 -28.54
CA LEU A 18 3.85 -14.31 -29.55
C LEU A 18 2.94 -15.49 -29.21
N ASP A 19 2.63 -15.73 -27.93
CA ASP A 19 1.73 -16.80 -27.51
C ASP A 19 0.26 -16.39 -27.49
N LEU A 20 -0.02 -15.17 -27.04
CA LEU A 20 -1.38 -14.68 -26.85
C LEU A 20 -1.98 -14.07 -28.10
N VAL A 21 -1.17 -13.34 -28.90
CA VAL A 21 -1.62 -12.60 -30.09
C VAL A 21 -1.04 -13.20 -31.36
N GLY A 22 0.26 -13.51 -31.35
CA GLY A 22 1.00 -13.99 -32.52
C GLY A 22 1.86 -12.92 -33.17
N PRO A 23 2.52 -13.26 -34.30
CA PRO A 23 3.55 -12.41 -34.89
C PRO A 23 2.98 -11.17 -35.60
N GLY A 24 3.72 -10.06 -35.51
CA GLY A 24 3.47 -8.86 -36.28
C GLY A 24 3.71 -9.05 -37.79
N HIS A 25 3.30 -8.05 -38.59
CA HIS A 25 3.43 -8.10 -40.05
C HIS A 25 4.89 -8.29 -40.51
N ASP A 26 5.81 -7.51 -39.97
CA ASP A 26 7.23 -7.49 -40.36
C ASP A 26 8.09 -8.49 -39.57
N SER A 27 7.45 -9.45 -38.88
CA SER A 27 8.13 -10.49 -38.13
C SER A 27 8.77 -11.54 -39.06
N LEU A 28 9.86 -12.16 -38.61
CA LEU A 28 10.42 -13.36 -39.25
C LEU A 28 9.40 -14.52 -39.35
N LEU A 29 8.34 -14.47 -38.56
CA LEU A 29 7.23 -15.42 -38.55
C LEU A 29 6.06 -15.00 -39.46
N ALA A 30 6.28 -14.11 -40.43
CA ALA A 30 5.25 -13.62 -41.35
C ALA A 30 4.50 -14.75 -42.09
N THR A 31 5.19 -15.86 -42.39
CA THR A 31 4.67 -17.06 -43.07
C THR A 31 4.68 -18.30 -42.16
N GLU A 32 4.49 -18.12 -40.85
CA GLU A 32 4.49 -19.24 -39.91
C GLU A 32 3.46 -20.33 -40.27
N VAL A 33 3.74 -21.56 -39.82
CA VAL A 33 2.84 -22.69 -39.94
C VAL A 33 2.52 -23.21 -38.53
N LEU A 34 1.22 -23.30 -38.23
CA LEU A 34 0.72 -23.75 -36.94
C LEU A 34 0.22 -25.20 -37.03
N PRO A 35 0.40 -26.00 -35.97
CA PRO A 35 -0.05 -27.40 -35.94
C PRO A 35 -1.55 -27.55 -35.67
N GLN A 36 -2.27 -26.47 -35.36
CA GLN A 36 -3.70 -26.46 -35.04
C GLN A 36 -4.34 -25.13 -35.48
N ALA A 37 -5.68 -25.07 -35.39
CA ALA A 37 -6.47 -23.89 -35.73
C ALA A 37 -5.95 -22.62 -35.00
N PRO A 38 -5.71 -21.50 -35.70
CA PRO A 38 -5.19 -20.27 -35.11
C PRO A 38 -6.03 -19.70 -33.96
N SER A 39 -7.36 -19.80 -34.00
CA SER A 39 -8.26 -19.34 -32.91
C SER A 39 -8.16 -20.16 -31.62
N ARG A 40 -7.62 -21.39 -31.70
CA ARG A 40 -7.25 -22.22 -30.54
C ARG A 40 -5.80 -22.00 -30.12
N TRP A 41 -4.96 -21.54 -31.06
CA TRP A 41 -3.56 -21.24 -30.78
C TRP A 41 -3.40 -19.90 -30.06
N TYR A 42 -3.99 -18.83 -30.60
CA TYR A 42 -3.96 -17.48 -30.05
C TYR A 42 -5.14 -17.21 -29.13
N LEU A 43 -4.90 -16.43 -28.08
CA LEU A 43 -5.91 -16.06 -27.09
C LEU A 43 -6.75 -14.87 -27.54
N THR A 44 -6.11 -13.88 -28.16
CA THR A 44 -6.73 -12.62 -28.62
C THR A 44 -6.04 -12.16 -29.92
N GLY A 45 -6.36 -10.96 -30.41
CA GLY A 45 -5.70 -10.40 -31.59
C GLY A 45 -6.41 -10.63 -32.92
N PHE A 46 -7.62 -11.19 -32.92
CA PHE A 46 -8.34 -11.55 -34.15
C PHE A 46 -9.77 -11.03 -34.17
N LEU A 47 -10.32 -10.86 -35.38
CA LEU A 47 -11.68 -10.39 -35.63
C LEU A 47 -12.52 -11.47 -36.29
N VAL A 48 -13.66 -11.80 -35.71
CA VAL A 48 -14.64 -12.75 -36.26
C VAL A 48 -15.63 -12.08 -37.21
N PRO A 49 -16.10 -12.76 -38.28
CA PRO A 49 -17.10 -12.23 -39.19
C PRO A 49 -18.33 -11.69 -38.48
N HIS A 50 -18.77 -10.49 -38.86
CA HIS A 50 -19.91 -9.82 -38.23
C HIS A 50 -21.21 -10.62 -38.35
N GLU A 51 -21.37 -11.43 -39.40
CA GLU A 51 -22.55 -12.26 -39.63
C GLU A 51 -22.39 -13.71 -39.15
N ALA A 52 -21.28 -14.06 -38.50
CA ALA A 52 -21.09 -15.43 -37.98
C ALA A 52 -22.15 -15.80 -36.93
N ALA A 53 -22.50 -17.09 -36.88
CA ALA A 53 -23.44 -17.64 -35.90
C ALA A 53 -22.94 -17.41 -34.46
N LEU A 54 -23.86 -17.36 -33.48
CA LEU A 54 -23.52 -17.11 -32.08
C LEU A 54 -22.56 -18.17 -31.51
N GLU A 55 -22.67 -19.42 -31.95
CA GLU A 55 -21.76 -20.51 -31.54
C GLU A 55 -20.32 -20.29 -32.03
N GLN A 56 -20.14 -19.67 -33.21
CA GLN A 56 -18.82 -19.36 -33.75
C GLN A 56 -18.22 -18.08 -33.14
N LYS A 57 -19.05 -17.26 -32.50
CA LYS A 57 -18.67 -16.01 -31.85
C LYS A 57 -18.38 -16.15 -30.36
N ALA A 58 -18.61 -17.30 -29.76
CA ALA A 58 -18.39 -17.52 -28.33
C ALA A 58 -17.47 -18.72 -28.10
N ASP A 59 -16.66 -18.64 -27.06
CA ASP A 59 -15.88 -19.78 -26.59
C ASP A 59 -16.74 -20.69 -25.70
N PRO A 60 -16.56 -22.02 -25.68
CA PRO A 60 -17.27 -22.90 -24.75
C PRO A 60 -17.01 -22.54 -23.28
N ASP A 61 -15.79 -22.07 -22.98
CA ASP A 61 -15.37 -21.71 -21.62
C ASP A 61 -15.56 -20.21 -21.34
N SER A 62 -16.34 -19.49 -22.17
CA SER A 62 -16.49 -18.03 -22.10
C SER A 62 -17.15 -17.54 -20.81
N ASP A 63 -17.93 -18.41 -20.18
CA ASP A 63 -18.76 -18.09 -19.02
C ASP A 63 -18.10 -18.50 -17.69
N GLU A 64 -16.94 -19.17 -17.72
CA GLU A 64 -16.23 -19.56 -16.50
C GLU A 64 -15.66 -18.34 -15.74
N GLU A 65 -16.13 -18.10 -14.51
CA GLU A 65 -15.57 -17.06 -13.64
C GLU A 65 -14.57 -17.61 -12.61
N LEU A 66 -13.73 -16.72 -12.07
CA LEU A 66 -12.81 -17.07 -10.97
C LEU A 66 -13.61 -17.21 -9.66
N GLY A 67 -14.00 -18.45 -9.33
CA GLY A 67 -14.57 -18.82 -8.03
C GLY A 67 -16.09 -19.01 -8.00
N GLU A 68 -16.62 -19.97 -8.76
CA GLU A 68 -17.99 -20.49 -8.60
C GLU A 68 -18.08 -21.33 -7.30
N GLY A 69 -18.77 -20.80 -6.29
CA GLY A 69 -19.06 -21.45 -5.01
C GLY A 69 -19.55 -20.44 -3.97
N ASP A 70 -20.70 -20.72 -3.33
CA ASP A 70 -21.21 -19.98 -2.19
C ASP A 70 -20.29 -20.18 -0.98
N SER A 71 -19.46 -19.19 -0.70
CA SER A 71 -18.81 -19.07 0.60
C SER A 71 -18.71 -17.59 0.95
N ASP A 72 -19.50 -17.19 1.94
CA ASP A 72 -19.51 -15.87 2.55
C ASP A 72 -18.21 -15.64 3.34
N ALA A 73 -17.21 -15.06 2.67
CA ALA A 73 -16.04 -14.51 3.34
C ALA A 73 -15.81 -13.07 2.88
N ASP A 74 -15.95 -12.16 3.85
CA ASP A 74 -15.84 -10.70 3.81
C ASP A 74 -14.70 -10.09 2.98
N GLU A 75 -15.00 -9.02 2.21
CA GLU A 75 -14.60 -7.63 2.48
C GLU A 75 -15.27 -6.65 1.47
N ASP A 76 -15.82 -5.55 2.02
CA ASP A 76 -16.32 -4.29 1.44
C ASP A 76 -16.81 -4.26 -0.04
N ALA A 77 -18.14 -4.31 -0.14
CA ALA A 77 -19.00 -4.12 -1.30
C ALA A 77 -19.01 -5.29 -2.31
N ALA A 78 -20.20 -5.87 -2.44
CA ALA A 78 -20.56 -6.93 -3.36
C ALA A 78 -19.86 -6.74 -4.72
N PRO A 79 -19.29 -7.81 -5.32
CA PRO A 79 -18.68 -7.72 -6.63
C PRO A 79 -19.67 -7.09 -7.62
N GLU A 80 -19.17 -6.18 -8.46
CA GLU A 80 -19.95 -5.63 -9.56
C GLU A 80 -20.49 -6.83 -10.36
N LYS A 81 -21.81 -7.05 -10.32
CA LYS A 81 -22.42 -8.19 -11.04
C LYS A 81 -22.04 -8.07 -12.50
N THR A 82 -21.21 -8.99 -12.98
CA THR A 82 -20.97 -9.20 -14.40
C THR A 82 -22.34 -9.38 -15.04
N SER A 83 -22.66 -8.57 -16.05
CA SER A 83 -23.89 -8.81 -16.79
C SER A 83 -23.82 -10.23 -17.33
N ALA A 84 -24.77 -11.10 -16.97
CA ALA A 84 -24.89 -12.48 -17.43
C ALA A 84 -25.20 -12.56 -18.94
N ARG A 85 -24.30 -12.00 -19.76
CA ARG A 85 -24.31 -12.02 -21.21
C ARG A 85 -23.08 -12.78 -21.64
N LYS A 86 -23.32 -13.85 -22.42
CA LYS A 86 -22.29 -14.66 -23.06
C LYS A 86 -21.22 -13.77 -23.70
N ALA A 87 -19.96 -14.03 -23.37
CA ALA A 87 -18.86 -13.23 -23.88
C ALA A 87 -18.56 -13.59 -25.35
N TYR A 88 -18.70 -12.61 -26.25
CA TYR A 88 -18.46 -12.81 -27.68
C TYR A 88 -17.11 -12.26 -28.13
N PHE A 89 -16.47 -12.94 -29.09
CA PHE A 89 -15.30 -12.47 -29.82
C PHE A 89 -15.60 -11.16 -30.58
N PRO A 90 -14.60 -10.27 -30.75
CA PRO A 90 -14.80 -9.00 -31.43
C PRO A 90 -14.95 -9.19 -32.94
N SER A 91 -15.93 -8.51 -33.54
CA SER A 91 -16.01 -8.35 -35.01
C SER A 91 -15.40 -7.05 -35.52
N SER A 92 -15.03 -6.16 -34.61
CA SER A 92 -14.45 -4.86 -34.94
C SER A 92 -13.53 -4.33 -33.85
N MET A 93 -12.52 -3.58 -34.27
CA MET A 93 -11.65 -2.79 -33.40
C MET A 93 -11.42 -1.41 -34.02
N GLY A 94 -10.97 -0.44 -33.25
CA GLY A 94 -10.68 0.89 -33.78
C GLY A 94 -10.02 1.83 -32.79
N MET A 95 -9.82 3.07 -33.23
CA MET A 95 -9.32 4.14 -32.38
C MET A 95 -10.01 5.47 -32.69
N SER A 96 -10.00 6.36 -31.72
CA SER A 96 -10.38 7.76 -31.87
C SER A 96 -9.18 8.68 -31.67
N VAL A 97 -9.01 9.63 -32.59
CA VAL A 97 -7.98 10.68 -32.54
C VAL A 97 -8.61 12.05 -32.77
N LEU A 98 -7.94 13.11 -32.31
CA LEU A 98 -8.29 14.49 -32.66
C LEU A 98 -7.32 15.02 -33.71
N VAL A 99 -7.84 15.73 -34.70
CA VAL A 99 -7.06 16.28 -35.82
C VAL A 99 -7.35 17.77 -35.99
N PRO A 100 -6.34 18.58 -36.38
CA PRO A 100 -6.53 20.01 -36.53
C PRO A 100 -7.39 20.34 -37.75
N GLN A 101 -7.95 21.56 -37.82
CA GLN A 101 -8.81 21.99 -38.93
C GLN A 101 -8.12 21.85 -40.31
N LYS A 102 -6.80 22.09 -40.36
CA LYS A 102 -5.96 21.99 -41.56
C LYS A 102 -5.86 20.57 -42.11
N ALA A 103 -6.06 19.54 -41.29
CA ALA A 103 -6.03 18.15 -41.75
C ALA A 103 -7.23 17.88 -42.68
N LYS A 104 -6.93 17.54 -43.94
CA LYS A 104 -7.93 17.20 -44.96
C LYS A 104 -7.99 15.71 -45.24
N THR A 105 -6.89 14.99 -45.04
CA THR A 105 -6.77 13.55 -45.27
C THR A 105 -5.98 12.91 -44.14
N LEU A 106 -6.24 11.63 -43.88
CA LEU A 106 -5.46 10.79 -42.98
C LEU A 106 -5.00 9.56 -43.77
N ALA A 107 -3.72 9.22 -43.65
CA ALA A 107 -3.22 7.95 -44.16
C ALA A 107 -3.49 6.87 -43.10
N VAL A 108 -4.13 5.79 -43.50
CA VAL A 108 -4.52 4.68 -42.65
C VAL A 108 -3.87 3.41 -43.19
N VAL A 109 -3.00 2.79 -42.40
CA VAL A 109 -2.37 1.52 -42.73
C VAL A 109 -3.06 0.43 -41.91
N VAL A 110 -3.55 -0.59 -42.59
CA VAL A 110 -4.16 -1.78 -41.96
C VAL A 110 -3.29 -2.98 -42.26
N THR A 111 -2.87 -3.70 -41.22
CA THR A 111 -2.13 -4.96 -41.35
C THR A 111 -2.87 -6.09 -40.67
N TRP A 112 -2.86 -7.28 -41.26
CA TRP A 112 -3.48 -8.48 -40.69
C TRP A 112 -2.79 -9.75 -41.22
N GLY A 113 -3.11 -10.90 -40.63
CA GLY A 113 -2.73 -12.22 -41.08
C GLY A 113 -3.96 -13.01 -41.52
N ASP A 114 -3.90 -13.59 -42.73
CA ASP A 114 -4.85 -14.60 -43.18
C ASP A 114 -4.25 -15.99 -42.96
N TYR A 115 -5.04 -16.94 -42.49
CA TYR A 115 -4.61 -18.34 -42.36
C TYR A 115 -5.42 -19.23 -43.29
N ALA A 116 -4.72 -20.11 -43.99
CA ALA A 116 -5.33 -21.12 -44.85
C ALA A 116 -4.91 -22.52 -44.40
N LEU A 117 -5.83 -23.47 -44.53
CA LEU A 117 -5.56 -24.88 -44.29
C LEU A 117 -4.60 -25.42 -45.37
N LEU A 118 -3.53 -26.10 -44.98
CA LEU A 118 -2.65 -26.73 -45.95
C LEU A 118 -3.26 -28.03 -46.49
N PRO A 119 -3.27 -28.25 -47.82
CA PRO A 119 -3.66 -29.53 -48.39
C PRO A 119 -2.79 -30.67 -47.84
N LYS A 120 -3.39 -31.86 -47.64
CA LYS A 120 -2.71 -33.04 -47.03
C LYS A 120 -1.41 -33.45 -47.74
N GLU A 121 -1.29 -33.18 -49.04
CA GLU A 121 -0.10 -33.46 -49.84
C GLU A 121 1.07 -32.51 -49.49
N GLN A 122 0.80 -31.21 -49.32
CA GLN A 122 1.80 -30.21 -48.93
C GLN A 122 2.15 -30.28 -47.43
N ALA A 123 1.22 -30.76 -46.59
CA ALA A 123 1.47 -30.98 -45.18
C ALA A 123 2.51 -32.08 -44.90
N ARG A 124 2.76 -32.99 -45.86
CA ARG A 124 3.78 -34.05 -45.77
C ARG A 124 5.20 -33.56 -46.10
N GLU A 125 5.34 -32.49 -46.88
CA GLU A 125 6.65 -31.92 -47.26
C GLU A 125 7.27 -31.06 -46.15
N VAL A 126 6.47 -30.60 -45.19
CA VAL A 126 6.94 -29.83 -44.03
C VAL A 126 7.26 -30.81 -42.90
N GLU A 127 8.54 -30.98 -42.54
CA GLU A 127 8.97 -31.88 -41.45
C GLU A 127 8.22 -31.58 -40.13
N GLY A 128 7.35 -32.51 -39.71
CA GLY A 128 6.54 -32.43 -38.49
C GLY A 128 5.90 -33.78 -38.16
N PRO A 129 5.30 -33.95 -36.96
CA PRO A 129 4.72 -35.22 -36.53
C PRO A 129 3.64 -35.66 -37.53
N ALA A 130 3.85 -36.83 -38.13
CA ALA A 130 2.92 -37.45 -39.07
C ALA A 130 1.70 -38.05 -38.34
N GLU A 131 0.58 -38.02 -39.05
CA GLU A 131 -0.76 -38.57 -38.72
C GLU A 131 -1.71 -37.66 -37.91
N GLY A 132 -2.60 -36.96 -38.64
CA GLY A 132 -3.90 -36.53 -38.13
C GLY A 132 -4.13 -35.01 -37.94
N TRP A 133 -3.09 -34.18 -37.99
CA TRP A 133 -3.20 -32.77 -37.59
C TRP A 133 -3.34 -31.82 -38.79
N GLN A 134 -4.32 -30.93 -38.72
CA GLN A 134 -4.54 -29.86 -39.70
C GLN A 134 -3.49 -28.76 -39.52
N GLN A 135 -2.59 -28.58 -40.50
CA GLN A 135 -1.60 -27.50 -40.50
C GLN A 135 -2.17 -26.23 -41.13
N TRP A 136 -1.86 -25.07 -40.54
CA TRP A 136 -2.38 -23.77 -40.97
C TRP A 136 -1.23 -22.83 -41.32
N ARG A 137 -1.21 -22.29 -42.55
CA ARG A 137 -0.17 -21.37 -43.01
C ARG A 137 -0.67 -19.93 -42.96
N ARG A 138 0.13 -19.05 -42.36
CA ARG A 138 -0.11 -17.60 -42.33
C ARG A 138 0.33 -16.93 -43.63
N THR A 139 -0.44 -15.93 -44.06
CA THR A 139 -0.05 -14.94 -45.08
C THR A 139 -0.18 -13.55 -44.47
N ALA A 140 0.94 -12.83 -44.32
CA ALA A 140 0.94 -11.44 -43.88
C ALA A 140 0.33 -10.54 -44.98
N ARG A 141 -0.55 -9.62 -44.58
CA ARG A 141 -1.23 -8.68 -45.47
C ARG A 141 -1.10 -7.25 -44.94
N ARG A 142 -1.00 -6.31 -45.87
CA ARG A 142 -0.95 -4.87 -45.62
C ARG A 142 -1.74 -4.14 -46.68
N ALA A 143 -2.51 -3.14 -46.27
CA ALA A 143 -3.18 -2.22 -47.17
C ALA A 143 -3.07 -0.79 -46.65
N GLU A 144 -2.91 0.16 -47.57
CA GLU A 144 -2.86 1.59 -47.28
C GLU A 144 -4.09 2.27 -47.88
N LEU A 145 -4.79 3.05 -47.06
CA LEU A 145 -5.99 3.77 -47.44
C LEU A 145 -5.83 5.24 -47.08
N THR A 146 -6.46 6.11 -47.87
CA THR A 146 -6.56 7.53 -47.54
C THR A 146 -7.99 7.86 -47.15
N VAL A 147 -8.16 8.36 -45.93
CA VAL A 147 -9.45 8.81 -45.40
C VAL A 147 -9.56 10.32 -45.56
N ASP A 148 -10.50 10.80 -46.37
CA ASP A 148 -10.86 12.23 -46.39
C ASP A 148 -11.49 12.60 -45.03
N VAL A 149 -10.99 13.65 -44.39
CA VAL A 149 -11.57 14.25 -43.18
C VAL A 149 -11.98 15.71 -43.40
N GLY A 150 -11.96 16.16 -44.67
CA GLY A 150 -12.31 17.50 -45.12
C GLY A 150 -13.81 17.76 -45.21
N LYS A 151 -14.62 16.77 -45.63
CA LYS A 151 -16.09 16.92 -45.84
C LYS A 151 -16.93 16.28 -44.72
N THR A 152 -17.90 17.06 -44.21
CA THR A 152 -19.12 16.72 -43.43
C THR A 152 -19.00 15.89 -42.13
N SER A 153 -19.73 16.32 -41.10
CA SER A 153 -20.00 15.56 -39.87
C SER A 153 -20.93 14.37 -40.15
N GLY A 154 -20.56 13.16 -39.72
CA GLY A 154 -21.42 11.97 -39.89
C GLY A 154 -20.63 10.66 -40.00
N ARG A 155 -21.36 9.54 -39.96
CA ARG A 155 -20.81 8.20 -40.23
C ARG A 155 -20.65 8.04 -41.74
N ARG A 156 -19.44 7.70 -42.20
CA ARG A 156 -19.22 7.38 -43.62
C ARG A 156 -19.48 5.89 -43.88
N ALA A 157 -19.93 5.58 -45.10
CA ALA A 157 -20.06 4.20 -45.55
C ALA A 157 -18.69 3.48 -45.49
N GLY A 158 -18.69 2.18 -45.16
CA GLY A 158 -17.46 1.41 -45.02
C GLY A 158 -16.71 1.31 -46.35
N VAL A 159 -15.44 1.71 -46.37
CA VAL A 159 -14.55 1.55 -47.53
C VAL A 159 -13.96 0.14 -47.50
N ALA A 160 -14.05 -0.61 -48.60
CA ALA A 160 -13.45 -1.93 -48.67
C ALA A 160 -11.91 -1.83 -48.56
N VAL A 161 -11.32 -2.65 -47.71
CA VAL A 161 -9.86 -2.77 -47.62
C VAL A 161 -9.37 -3.63 -48.81
N PRO A 162 -8.43 -3.15 -49.63
CA PRO A 162 -7.87 -3.92 -50.73
C PRO A 162 -7.35 -5.30 -50.29
N ASP A 163 -7.55 -6.32 -51.13
CA ASP A 163 -7.05 -7.70 -50.93
C ASP A 163 -7.42 -8.35 -49.59
N SER A 164 -8.49 -7.85 -48.95
CA SER A 164 -8.91 -8.29 -47.61
C SER A 164 -10.08 -9.26 -47.61
N PHE A 165 -10.62 -9.59 -48.78
CA PHE A 165 -11.74 -10.52 -48.98
C PHE A 165 -13.01 -10.17 -48.19
N GLY A 166 -13.16 -8.93 -47.71
CA GLY A 166 -14.36 -8.49 -46.98
C GLY A 166 -14.12 -7.60 -45.75
N LEU A 167 -12.89 -7.17 -45.43
CA LEU A 167 -12.69 -6.20 -44.36
C LEU A 167 -13.13 -4.80 -44.81
N LYS A 168 -13.82 -4.06 -43.93
CA LYS A 168 -14.31 -2.70 -44.21
C LYS A 168 -13.77 -1.70 -43.18
N LEU A 169 -13.24 -0.59 -43.69
CA LEU A 169 -12.82 0.56 -42.90
C LEU A 169 -14.01 1.52 -42.74
N VAL A 170 -14.48 1.69 -41.51
CA VAL A 170 -15.60 2.60 -41.16
C VAL A 170 -15.04 3.80 -40.42
N THR A 171 -15.37 5.00 -40.90
CA THR A 171 -14.86 6.25 -40.33
C THR A 171 -16.01 7.15 -39.88
N LEU A 172 -15.88 7.72 -38.69
CA LEU A 172 -16.83 8.67 -38.11
C LEU A 172 -16.10 9.98 -37.83
N VAL A 173 -16.54 11.06 -38.48
CA VAL A 173 -15.97 12.40 -38.30
C VAL A 173 -17.00 13.27 -37.58
N ARG A 174 -16.61 13.87 -36.46
CA ARG A 174 -17.42 14.82 -35.69
C ARG A 174 -16.63 16.10 -35.50
N LYS A 175 -17.28 17.26 -35.67
CA LYS A 175 -16.69 18.52 -35.22
C LYS A 175 -16.69 18.54 -33.71
N VAL A 176 -15.57 18.93 -33.10
CA VAL A 176 -15.56 19.24 -31.67
C VAL A 176 -16.26 20.58 -31.49
N SER A 177 -17.05 20.73 -30.42
CA SER A 177 -17.69 22.00 -30.07
C SER A 177 -16.66 23.12 -30.06
N ASP A 178 -17.01 24.27 -30.63
CA ASP A 178 -16.08 25.39 -30.68
C ASP A 178 -15.80 25.89 -29.26
N THR A 179 -14.53 25.90 -28.88
CA THR A 179 -14.05 26.40 -27.59
C THR A 179 -13.30 27.72 -27.79
N ASN A 180 -13.52 28.40 -28.93
CA ASN A 180 -12.79 29.61 -29.35
C ASN A 180 -11.24 29.45 -29.33
N GLY A 181 -10.75 28.21 -29.43
CA GLY A 181 -9.33 27.91 -29.34
C GLY A 181 -8.79 27.70 -27.92
N GLU A 182 -9.62 27.84 -26.87
CA GLU A 182 -9.17 27.77 -25.46
C GLU A 182 -8.75 26.37 -25.03
N LEU A 183 -9.50 25.32 -25.42
CA LEU A 183 -9.23 23.94 -25.00
C LEU A 183 -8.59 23.11 -26.11
N VAL A 184 -9.01 23.34 -27.34
CA VAL A 184 -8.45 22.74 -28.55
C VAL A 184 -8.40 23.80 -29.64
N PRO A 185 -7.47 23.71 -30.60
CA PRO A 185 -7.44 24.64 -31.73
C PRO A 185 -8.80 24.75 -32.43
N ALA A 186 -9.19 25.96 -32.82
CA ALA A 186 -10.46 26.20 -33.49
C ALA A 186 -10.63 25.31 -34.72
N GLY A 187 -11.82 24.73 -34.90
CA GLY A 187 -12.11 23.81 -36.00
C GLY A 187 -11.52 22.40 -35.87
N THR A 188 -11.06 22.00 -34.68
CA THR A 188 -10.63 20.62 -34.39
C THR A 188 -11.76 19.61 -34.68
N LYS A 189 -11.38 18.44 -35.22
CA LYS A 189 -12.30 17.34 -35.55
C LYS A 189 -11.91 16.09 -34.75
N ALA A 190 -12.92 15.39 -34.22
CA ALA A 190 -12.76 14.06 -33.68
C ALA A 190 -13.00 13.03 -34.79
N VAL A 191 -12.03 12.15 -35.02
CA VAL A 191 -12.07 11.11 -36.05
C VAL A 191 -11.95 9.75 -35.38
N SER A 192 -12.98 8.93 -35.51
CA SER A 192 -12.92 7.51 -35.12
C SER A 192 -12.80 6.64 -36.35
N VAL A 193 -11.81 5.75 -36.36
CA VAL A 193 -11.53 4.82 -37.44
C VAL A 193 -11.67 3.41 -36.90
N PHE A 194 -12.52 2.61 -37.54
CA PHE A 194 -12.81 1.23 -37.17
C PHE A 194 -12.53 0.30 -38.35
N ILE A 195 -11.98 -0.87 -38.06
CA ILE A 195 -11.92 -1.99 -38.98
C ILE A 195 -12.98 -3.01 -38.56
N VAL A 196 -13.81 -3.44 -39.51
CA VAL A 196 -14.91 -4.39 -39.28
C VAL A 196 -14.69 -5.60 -40.18
N ASN A 197 -14.77 -6.80 -39.61
CA ASN A 197 -14.74 -8.02 -40.39
C ASN A 197 -16.13 -8.29 -41.00
N ASN A 198 -16.26 -7.97 -42.29
CA ASN A 198 -17.47 -8.14 -43.10
C ASN A 198 -17.32 -9.31 -44.11
N ARG A 199 -16.40 -10.25 -43.86
CA ARG A 199 -16.27 -11.49 -44.64
C ARG A 199 -17.49 -12.38 -44.44
N ASP A 200 -17.79 -13.24 -45.41
CA ASP A 200 -18.81 -14.27 -45.26
C ASP A 200 -18.33 -15.34 -44.27
N PRO A 201 -19.17 -15.80 -43.33
CA PRO A 201 -18.79 -16.86 -42.40
C PRO A 201 -18.48 -18.17 -43.13
N ALA A 202 -17.37 -18.82 -42.78
CA ALA A 202 -17.03 -20.15 -43.29
C ALA A 202 -17.65 -21.27 -42.42
N PRO A 203 -17.80 -22.50 -42.96
CA PRO A 203 -18.22 -23.68 -42.20
C PRO A 203 -17.32 -23.93 -40.99
N ASP A 204 -17.83 -24.56 -39.92
CA ASP A 204 -17.12 -24.66 -38.64
C ASP A 204 -15.71 -25.29 -38.74
N ALA A 205 -15.51 -26.27 -39.63
CA ALA A 205 -14.21 -26.90 -39.88
C ALA A 205 -13.14 -25.95 -40.47
N GLU A 206 -13.56 -24.87 -41.13
CA GLU A 206 -12.71 -23.91 -41.83
C GLU A 206 -12.95 -22.47 -41.38
N ARG A 207 -13.68 -22.27 -40.27
CA ARG A 207 -14.15 -20.96 -39.80
C ARG A 207 -13.03 -19.93 -39.64
N ASP A 208 -11.85 -20.38 -39.24
CA ASP A 208 -10.67 -19.55 -39.02
C ASP A 208 -10.15 -18.91 -40.32
N GLN A 209 -10.47 -19.46 -41.51
CA GLN A 209 -10.13 -18.81 -42.79
C GLN A 209 -10.89 -17.48 -43.00
N ALA A 210 -12.09 -17.37 -42.43
CA ALA A 210 -12.89 -16.15 -42.48
C ALA A 210 -12.50 -15.12 -41.39
N PHE A 211 -11.61 -15.48 -40.46
CA PHE A 211 -11.15 -14.58 -39.40
C PHE A 211 -9.97 -13.74 -39.91
N ALA A 212 -9.81 -12.54 -39.36
CA ALA A 212 -8.62 -11.73 -39.59
C ALA A 212 -7.78 -11.72 -38.31
N PHE A 213 -6.54 -12.21 -38.38
CA PHE A 213 -5.65 -12.34 -37.22
C PHE A 213 -4.61 -11.23 -37.15
N GLN A 214 -4.08 -10.97 -35.96
CA GLN A 214 -3.10 -9.92 -35.64
C GLN A 214 -3.44 -8.57 -36.30
N VAL A 215 -4.71 -8.19 -36.25
CA VAL A 215 -5.18 -6.97 -36.92
C VAL A 215 -4.60 -5.75 -36.22
N GLN A 216 -3.99 -4.86 -36.98
CA GLN A 216 -3.49 -3.58 -36.49
C GLN A 216 -3.91 -2.46 -37.45
N LEU A 217 -4.33 -1.36 -36.86
CA LEU A 217 -4.72 -0.13 -37.52
C LEU A 217 -3.75 0.97 -37.10
N ARG A 218 -3.05 1.59 -38.06
CA ARG A 218 -2.19 2.76 -37.86
C ARG A 218 -2.76 3.96 -38.59
N VAL A 219 -2.93 5.08 -37.88
CA VAL A 219 -3.41 6.35 -38.41
C VAL A 219 -2.25 7.34 -38.41
N VAL A 220 -2.01 7.98 -39.54
CA VAL A 220 -0.96 8.98 -39.74
C VAL A 220 -1.59 10.31 -40.17
N CYS A 221 -1.22 11.38 -39.46
CA CYS A 221 -1.61 12.75 -39.73
C CYS A 221 -0.35 13.61 -39.87
N ASN A 222 -0.08 14.09 -41.10
CA ASN A 222 1.10 14.91 -41.39
C ASN A 222 1.10 16.23 -40.63
N GLU A 223 -0.11 16.74 -40.36
CA GLU A 223 -0.37 17.98 -39.63
C GLU A 223 -0.14 17.88 -38.11
N GLY A 224 0.01 16.65 -37.59
CA GLY A 224 0.08 16.33 -36.17
C GLY A 224 -1.30 16.07 -35.55
N LEU A 225 -1.38 15.08 -34.66
CA LEU A 225 -2.55 14.81 -33.83
C LEU A 225 -2.69 15.87 -32.74
N VAL A 226 -3.93 16.24 -32.43
CA VAL A 226 -4.26 17.19 -31.37
C VAL A 226 -4.45 16.41 -30.06
N PRO A 227 -3.83 16.82 -28.94
CA PRO A 227 -4.07 16.19 -27.65
C PRO A 227 -5.50 16.45 -27.18
N ARG A 228 -6.16 15.46 -26.59
CA ARG A 228 -7.45 15.67 -25.93
C ARG A 228 -7.25 16.57 -24.71
N PRO A 229 -8.06 17.63 -24.54
CA PRO A 229 -7.98 18.47 -23.36
C PRO A 229 -8.32 17.65 -22.13
N ASN A 230 -7.58 17.88 -21.05
CA ASN A 230 -7.91 17.35 -19.74
C ASN A 230 -8.32 18.51 -18.84
N LEU A 231 -9.62 18.58 -18.54
CA LEU A 231 -10.19 19.65 -17.72
C LEU A 231 -10.12 19.35 -16.21
N ARG A 232 -9.68 18.15 -15.85
CA ARG A 232 -9.58 17.74 -14.44
C ARG A 232 -8.55 18.62 -13.73
N GLY A 233 -8.95 19.24 -12.62
CA GLY A 233 -8.10 20.17 -11.89
C GLY A 233 -8.19 21.64 -12.31
N GLN A 234 -8.83 21.98 -13.45
CA GLN A 234 -8.88 23.38 -13.93
C GLN A 234 -10.03 24.19 -13.33
N PHE A 235 -11.15 23.55 -13.00
CA PHE A 235 -12.37 24.19 -12.51
C PHE A 235 -12.82 23.61 -11.17
N THR A 236 -11.87 23.41 -10.25
CA THR A 236 -12.11 22.80 -8.94
C THR A 236 -11.32 23.52 -7.86
N ASP A 237 -11.88 23.56 -6.66
CA ASP A 237 -11.21 24.05 -5.47
C ASP A 237 -10.32 22.98 -4.82
N ASP A 238 -10.33 21.74 -5.33
CA ASP A 238 -9.44 20.67 -4.88
C ASP A 238 -7.98 21.00 -5.24
N THR A 239 -7.22 21.41 -4.22
CA THR A 239 -5.81 21.80 -4.35
C THR A 239 -4.96 20.69 -4.97
N ASP A 240 -5.22 19.42 -4.67
CA ASP A 240 -4.41 18.32 -5.20
C ASP A 240 -4.70 18.07 -6.68
N GLU A 241 -5.93 18.29 -7.14
CA GLU A 241 -6.24 18.23 -8.58
C GLU A 241 -5.62 19.40 -9.34
N ARG A 242 -5.61 20.60 -8.75
CA ARG A 242 -4.92 21.77 -9.32
C ARG A 242 -3.40 21.53 -9.43
N ILE A 243 -2.78 20.93 -8.40
CA ILE A 243 -1.36 20.51 -8.45
C ILE A 243 -1.15 19.45 -9.53
N ALA A 244 -2.03 18.48 -9.65
CA ALA A 244 -1.93 17.44 -10.67
C ALA A 244 -2.10 17.98 -12.10
N ASP A 245 -2.99 18.96 -12.33
CA ASP A 245 -3.08 19.68 -13.62
C ASP A 245 -1.76 20.36 -13.97
N LEU A 246 -1.14 21.06 -13.01
CA LEU A 246 0.17 21.69 -13.19
C LEU A 246 1.26 20.66 -13.51
N GLN A 247 1.39 19.59 -12.72
CA GLN A 247 2.47 18.61 -12.84
C GLN A 247 2.36 17.70 -14.07
N TYR A 248 1.13 17.31 -14.44
CA TYR A 248 0.85 16.43 -15.58
C TYR A 248 0.47 17.19 -16.85
N ARG A 249 0.72 18.51 -16.92
CA ARG A 249 0.41 19.37 -18.08
C ARG A 249 0.99 18.88 -19.43
N HIS A 250 2.04 18.06 -19.39
CA HIS A 250 2.69 17.47 -20.58
C HIS A 250 2.28 16.00 -20.85
N ALA A 251 1.42 15.42 -20.00
CA ALA A 251 0.84 14.10 -20.19
C ALA A 251 -0.45 14.23 -21.02
N PHE A 252 -0.36 13.89 -22.30
CA PHE A 252 -1.46 14.05 -23.27
C PHE A 252 -2.11 12.72 -23.66
N GLU A 253 -3.44 12.68 -23.69
CA GLU A 253 -4.22 11.60 -24.32
C GLU A 253 -4.38 11.92 -25.81
N LEU A 254 -3.64 11.23 -26.68
CA LEU A 254 -3.62 11.50 -28.13
C LEU A 254 -4.53 10.56 -28.93
N ALA A 255 -4.68 9.33 -28.45
CA ALA A 255 -5.53 8.31 -29.04
C ALA A 255 -6.27 7.55 -27.94
N VAL A 256 -7.48 7.08 -28.26
CA VAL A 256 -8.28 6.20 -27.40
C VAL A 256 -8.69 4.99 -28.22
N GLY A 257 -8.39 3.80 -27.74
CA GLY A 257 -8.79 2.57 -28.41
C GLY A 257 -10.27 2.21 -28.20
N HIS A 258 -10.78 1.31 -29.04
CA HIS A 258 -12.12 0.71 -28.93
C HIS A 258 -11.98 -0.79 -29.15
N ASN A 259 -12.34 -1.59 -28.14
CA ASN A 259 -12.05 -3.05 -28.07
C ASN A 259 -10.56 -3.42 -28.20
N CYS A 260 -9.67 -2.43 -28.15
CA CYS A 260 -8.21 -2.56 -28.21
C CYS A 260 -7.57 -1.37 -27.48
N ALA A 261 -6.27 -1.43 -27.22
CA ALA A 261 -5.51 -0.30 -26.73
C ALA A 261 -4.82 0.44 -27.90
N THR A 262 -4.17 1.55 -27.61
CA THR A 262 -3.46 2.36 -28.61
C THR A 262 -2.09 2.81 -28.12
N HIS A 263 -1.14 2.87 -29.05
CA HIS A 263 0.17 3.51 -28.88
C HIS A 263 0.26 4.77 -29.73
N ALA A 264 0.85 5.82 -29.19
CA ALA A 264 1.04 7.09 -29.88
C ALA A 264 2.54 7.37 -30.12
N ASP A 265 2.95 7.38 -31.39
CA ASP A 265 4.34 7.63 -31.78
C ASP A 265 4.64 9.14 -31.70
N ARG A 266 5.58 9.54 -30.85
CA ARG A 266 5.99 10.95 -30.68
C ARG A 266 7.41 11.15 -31.18
N GLU A 267 7.59 12.05 -32.14
CA GLU A 267 8.88 12.52 -32.62
C GLU A 267 8.96 14.04 -32.41
N ASP A 268 10.05 14.53 -31.81
CA ASP A 268 10.27 15.97 -31.53
C ASP A 268 9.11 16.68 -30.81
N GLY A 269 8.40 15.97 -29.94
CA GLY A 269 7.26 16.50 -29.18
C GLY A 269 5.94 16.58 -29.97
N VAL A 270 5.93 16.22 -31.25
CA VAL A 270 4.73 16.16 -32.09
C VAL A 270 4.35 14.71 -32.34
N CYS A 271 3.09 14.36 -32.07
CA CYS A 271 2.59 13.04 -32.42
C CYS A 271 2.02 13.07 -33.85
N ARG A 272 2.65 12.33 -34.77
CA ARG A 272 2.21 12.24 -36.18
C ARG A 272 1.48 10.94 -36.48
N SER A 273 1.68 9.90 -35.68
CA SER A 273 1.00 8.61 -35.87
C SER A 273 0.57 7.98 -34.56
N ALA A 274 -0.53 7.24 -34.61
CA ALA A 274 -0.98 6.36 -33.55
C ALA A 274 -1.39 5.01 -34.15
N HIS A 275 -1.17 3.92 -33.43
CA HIS A 275 -1.52 2.57 -33.86
C HIS A 275 -2.24 1.79 -32.75
N THR A 276 -3.12 0.87 -33.13
CA THR A 276 -3.78 -0.02 -32.17
C THR A 276 -2.82 -1.12 -31.71
N THR A 277 -2.95 -1.55 -30.46
CA THR A 277 -2.23 -2.71 -29.91
C THR A 277 -3.17 -3.59 -29.07
N TRP A 278 -2.92 -4.89 -29.09
CA TRP A 278 -3.63 -5.89 -28.29
C TRP A 278 -2.96 -6.16 -26.94
N VAL A 279 -1.67 -5.83 -26.84
CA VAL A 279 -0.86 -5.95 -25.63
C VAL A 279 -0.19 -4.59 -25.41
N PRO A 280 -0.88 -3.61 -24.82
CA PRO A 280 -0.28 -2.31 -24.56
C PRO A 280 0.83 -2.40 -23.51
N LEU A 281 1.87 -1.60 -23.73
CA LEU A 281 3.07 -1.57 -22.90
C LEU A 281 3.29 -0.14 -22.41
N PHE A 282 3.64 0.03 -21.13
CA PHE A 282 4.08 1.32 -20.61
C PHE A 282 5.16 1.15 -19.55
N GLU A 283 6.32 1.77 -19.74
CA GLU A 283 7.42 1.75 -18.77
C GLU A 283 7.38 3.00 -17.89
N VAL A 284 7.10 2.82 -16.60
CA VAL A 284 7.01 3.92 -15.62
C VAL A 284 8.41 4.29 -15.15
N GLU A 285 8.77 5.56 -15.34
CA GLU A 285 10.04 6.16 -14.91
C GLU A 285 10.27 6.01 -13.39
N ARG A 286 11.53 5.86 -12.98
CA ARG A 286 11.89 5.76 -11.56
C ARG A 286 12.12 7.14 -10.96
N VAL A 287 11.74 7.30 -9.70
CA VAL A 287 12.05 8.50 -8.91
C VAL A 287 13.16 8.15 -7.93
N GLU A 288 14.26 8.89 -7.97
CA GLU A 288 15.44 8.68 -7.14
C GLU A 288 15.80 9.94 -6.34
N THR A 289 16.53 9.76 -5.24
CA THR A 289 17.03 10.87 -4.44
C THR A 289 18.23 11.54 -5.10
N LYS A 290 18.26 12.88 -5.10
CA LYS A 290 19.38 13.64 -5.65
C LYS A 290 20.51 13.77 -4.63
N GLY A 291 21.76 13.67 -5.08
CA GLY A 291 22.94 14.07 -4.32
C GLY A 291 23.34 15.52 -4.66
N ILE A 292 23.95 16.23 -3.71
CA ILE A 292 24.48 17.58 -3.93
C ILE A 292 25.99 17.55 -3.68
N SER A 293 26.76 18.12 -4.60
CA SER A 293 28.20 18.26 -4.45
C SER A 293 28.54 19.17 -3.26
N GLY A 294 29.51 18.75 -2.44
CA GLY A 294 29.93 19.51 -1.25
C GLY A 294 29.07 19.32 0.00
N VAL A 295 28.07 18.43 -0.03
CA VAL A 295 27.31 18.01 1.16
C VAL A 295 27.85 16.68 1.67
N GLU A 296 28.26 16.63 2.94
CA GLU A 296 28.67 15.38 3.58
C GLU A 296 27.45 14.64 4.13
N LEU A 297 27.17 13.45 3.58
CA LEU A 297 26.02 12.62 3.94
C LEU A 297 26.40 11.38 4.75
N THR A 298 27.70 11.14 4.97
CA THR A 298 28.16 9.97 5.73
C THR A 298 27.86 10.14 7.21
N MET A 299 27.12 9.19 7.78
CA MET A 299 26.66 9.25 9.18
C MET A 299 27.84 9.32 10.16
N ASP A 300 28.89 8.53 9.92
CA ASP A 300 30.11 8.54 10.74
C ASP A 300 30.84 9.89 10.70
N ALA A 301 30.83 10.56 9.55
CA ALA A 301 31.48 11.86 9.39
C ALA A 301 30.74 12.96 10.15
N LEU A 302 29.41 12.86 10.24
CA LEU A 302 28.59 13.74 11.07
C LEU A 302 28.76 13.43 12.56
N ALA A 303 28.76 12.15 12.95
CA ALA A 303 28.96 11.71 14.33
C ALA A 303 30.35 12.07 14.91
N LYS A 304 31.38 12.23 14.07
CA LYS A 304 32.73 12.63 14.52
C LYS A 304 32.92 14.14 14.73
N CYS A 305 31.91 14.96 14.41
CA CYS A 305 32.02 16.41 14.57
C CYS A 305 32.07 16.79 16.06
N LYS A 306 32.94 17.73 16.43
CA LYS A 306 33.14 18.15 17.83
C LYS A 306 32.41 19.45 18.19
N LYS A 307 32.04 20.25 17.19
CA LYS A 307 31.38 21.54 17.35
C LYS A 307 30.25 21.71 16.35
N ALA A 308 29.22 22.46 16.72
CA ALA A 308 28.09 22.79 15.84
C ALA A 308 28.52 23.43 14.52
N ALA A 309 29.57 24.27 14.54
CA ALA A 309 30.14 24.91 13.35
C ALA A 309 30.66 23.91 12.30
N GLU A 310 31.19 22.75 12.72
CA GLU A 310 31.68 21.72 11.81
C GLU A 310 30.51 21.02 11.08
N VAL A 311 29.42 20.73 11.81
CA VAL A 311 28.20 20.17 11.21
C VAL A 311 27.58 21.16 10.23
N ARG A 312 27.53 22.45 10.60
CA ARG A 312 27.07 23.50 9.70
C ARG A 312 27.90 23.56 8.43
N GLY A 313 29.23 23.58 8.52
CA GLY A 313 30.10 23.60 7.34
C GLY A 313 29.87 22.43 6.38
N LYS A 314 29.45 21.27 6.91
CA LYS A 314 29.17 20.05 6.13
C LYS A 314 27.77 20.01 5.49
N LEU A 315 26.78 20.69 6.07
CA LEU A 315 25.37 20.57 5.68
C LEU A 315 24.77 21.88 5.13
N GLU A 316 25.41 23.04 5.34
CA GLU A 316 24.89 24.35 4.89
C GLU A 316 24.79 24.46 3.36
N ALA A 317 25.57 23.68 2.61
CA ALA A 317 25.43 23.59 1.15
C ALA A 317 24.01 23.14 0.72
N ILE A 318 23.26 22.42 1.56
CA ILE A 318 21.86 22.03 1.30
C ILE A 318 20.98 23.27 1.15
N THR A 319 21.03 24.21 2.10
CA THR A 319 20.17 25.41 2.09
C THR A 319 20.56 26.37 0.98
N LYS A 320 21.87 26.48 0.68
CA LYS A 320 22.38 27.28 -0.45
C LYS A 320 21.92 26.73 -1.79
N ALA A 321 22.10 25.43 -2.04
CA ALA A 321 21.65 24.78 -3.26
C ALA A 321 20.13 24.85 -3.41
N TYR A 322 19.39 24.71 -2.30
CA TYR A 322 17.92 24.78 -2.33
C TYR A 322 17.43 26.20 -2.66
N ALA A 323 18.09 27.24 -2.13
CA ALA A 323 17.81 28.62 -2.50
C ALA A 323 18.07 28.91 -3.99
N GLY A 324 19.15 28.36 -4.54
CA GLY A 324 19.46 28.46 -5.97
C GLY A 324 18.37 27.83 -6.84
N TRP A 325 17.98 26.59 -6.51
CA TRP A 325 16.90 25.89 -7.20
C TRP A 325 15.57 26.64 -7.12
N LEU A 326 15.19 27.19 -5.96
CA LEU A 326 13.98 28.01 -5.82
C LEU A 326 14.01 29.24 -6.72
N ALA A 327 15.17 29.88 -6.90
CA ALA A 327 15.31 31.02 -7.79
C ALA A 327 15.18 30.64 -9.27
N GLU A 328 15.53 29.41 -9.65
CA GLU A 328 15.33 28.89 -11.01
C GLU A 328 13.87 28.53 -11.27
N GLN A 329 13.22 27.81 -10.34
CA GLN A 329 11.83 27.40 -10.49
C GLN A 329 10.86 28.59 -10.55
N LYS A 330 11.15 29.68 -9.82
CA LYS A 330 10.36 30.92 -9.88
C LYS A 330 10.41 31.65 -11.23
N LYS A 331 11.34 31.31 -12.13
CA LYS A 331 11.43 31.90 -13.48
C LYS A 331 10.53 31.19 -14.50
N VAL A 332 9.98 30.03 -14.15
CA VAL A 332 9.12 29.25 -15.04
C VAL A 332 7.77 29.96 -15.18
N THR A 333 7.37 30.22 -16.43
CA THR A 333 6.08 30.85 -16.76
C THR A 333 5.07 29.79 -17.19
N PHE A 334 3.80 29.99 -16.83
CA PHE A 334 2.70 29.09 -17.17
C PHE A 334 1.69 29.76 -18.09
N ASP A 335 0.96 28.94 -18.84
CA ASP A 335 -0.07 29.32 -19.80
C ASP A 335 -1.38 29.79 -19.14
N ASN A 336 -1.63 29.37 -17.90
CA ASN A 336 -2.85 29.69 -17.14
C ASN A 336 -2.51 30.40 -15.81
N ALA A 337 -3.28 31.45 -15.47
CA ALA A 337 -3.21 32.13 -14.18
C ALA A 337 -3.43 31.17 -13.00
N GLY A 338 -4.36 30.22 -13.12
CA GLY A 338 -4.62 29.20 -12.09
C GLY A 338 -3.43 28.28 -11.82
N ARG A 339 -2.62 27.97 -12.85
CA ARG A 339 -1.36 27.21 -12.71
C ARG A 339 -0.25 28.05 -12.08
N THR A 340 -0.22 29.35 -12.38
CA THR A 340 0.73 30.29 -11.79
C THR A 340 0.51 30.42 -10.28
N GLU A 341 -0.74 30.59 -9.84
CA GLU A 341 -1.11 30.63 -8.41
C GLU A 341 -0.69 29.34 -7.67
N VAL A 342 -0.93 28.17 -8.27
CA VAL A 342 -0.53 26.88 -7.68
C VAL A 342 0.98 26.77 -7.57
N ALA A 343 1.72 27.15 -8.63
CA ALA A 343 3.17 27.14 -8.61
C ALA A 343 3.72 28.07 -7.52
N GLU A 344 3.16 29.26 -7.35
CA GLU A 344 3.53 30.18 -6.27
C GLU A 344 3.29 29.58 -4.89
N SER A 345 2.16 28.92 -4.66
CA SER A 345 1.84 28.23 -3.40
C SER A 345 2.83 27.09 -3.09
N LEU A 346 3.20 26.30 -4.11
CA LEU A 346 4.23 25.27 -3.99
C LEU A 346 5.60 25.87 -3.64
N MET A 347 5.98 26.98 -4.27
CA MET A 347 7.22 27.69 -3.97
C MET A 347 7.24 28.28 -2.56
N GLN A 348 6.11 28.79 -2.06
CA GLN A 348 6.00 29.23 -0.67
C GLN A 348 6.21 28.06 0.30
N SER A 349 5.64 26.90 0.01
CA SER A 349 5.82 25.68 0.82
C SER A 349 7.28 25.22 0.84
N ALA A 350 7.95 25.26 -0.31
CA ALA A 350 9.37 24.97 -0.42
C ALA A 350 10.27 25.97 0.33
N GLU A 351 9.93 27.26 0.30
CA GLU A 351 10.64 28.29 1.09
C GLU A 351 10.47 28.07 2.60
N ARG A 352 9.27 27.66 3.06
CA ARG A 352 9.03 27.30 4.47
C ARG A 352 9.86 26.09 4.89
N ALA A 353 9.96 25.06 4.04
CA ALA A 353 10.82 23.91 4.31
C ALA A 353 12.30 24.32 4.41
N LYS A 354 12.80 25.14 3.47
CA LYS A 354 14.17 25.68 3.52
C LYS A 354 14.45 26.43 4.82
N LYS A 355 13.51 27.30 5.25
CA LYS A 355 13.61 28.04 6.51
C LYS A 355 13.71 27.11 7.72
N ARG A 356 12.85 26.09 7.80
CA ARG A 356 12.87 25.11 8.89
C ARG A 356 14.17 24.30 8.93
N ILE A 357 14.74 23.92 7.77
CA ILE A 357 16.05 23.25 7.70
C ILE A 357 17.15 24.16 8.26
N ALA A 358 17.15 25.45 7.90
CA ALA A 358 18.10 26.44 8.43
C ALA A 358 17.95 26.61 9.96
N GLU A 359 16.72 26.71 10.46
CA GLU A 359 16.45 26.79 11.90
C GLU A 359 16.90 25.52 12.64
N GLY A 360 16.83 24.34 12.00
CA GLY A 360 17.39 23.10 12.53
C GLY A 360 18.91 23.15 12.68
N LEU A 361 19.62 23.73 11.71
CA LEU A 361 21.06 23.97 11.79
C LEU A 361 21.40 24.99 12.89
N ASP A 362 20.54 25.98 13.13
CA ASP A 362 20.69 26.95 14.22
C ASP A 362 20.44 26.31 15.59
N ALA A 363 19.51 25.37 15.69
CA ALA A 363 19.22 24.64 16.93
C ALA A 363 20.42 23.81 17.43
N LEU A 364 21.31 23.38 16.54
CA LEU A 364 22.56 22.69 16.89
C LEU A 364 23.52 23.56 17.72
N ASN A 365 23.29 24.87 17.87
CA ASN A 365 24.11 25.70 18.75
C ASN A 365 23.85 25.41 20.25
N ASP A 366 22.71 24.79 20.59
CA ASP A 366 22.47 24.25 21.92
C ASP A 366 23.29 22.96 22.12
N ALA A 367 24.04 22.91 23.23
CA ALA A 367 24.93 21.78 23.53
C ALA A 367 24.20 20.44 23.65
N LYS A 368 22.99 20.39 24.22
CA LYS A 368 22.20 19.16 24.35
C LYS A 368 21.65 18.72 23.01
N VAL A 369 21.18 19.67 22.18
CA VAL A 369 20.70 19.39 20.82
C VAL A 369 21.84 18.87 19.93
N PHE A 370 23.01 19.51 20.01
CA PHE A 370 24.21 19.06 19.32
C PHE A 370 24.59 17.64 19.72
N GLN A 371 24.72 17.37 21.02
CA GLN A 371 25.13 16.06 21.51
C GLN A 371 24.10 14.97 21.15
N ALA A 372 22.80 15.27 21.23
CA ALA A 372 21.74 14.37 20.77
C ALA A 372 21.86 14.05 19.28
N PHE A 373 22.13 15.07 18.44
CA PHE A 373 22.33 14.89 17.00
C PHE A 373 23.55 14.00 16.70
N ILE A 374 24.66 14.19 17.41
CA ILE A 374 25.87 13.38 17.24
C ILE A 374 25.60 11.91 17.59
N ILE A 375 25.04 11.64 18.77
CA ILE A 375 24.72 10.28 19.21
C ILE A 375 23.69 9.63 18.28
N ALA A 376 22.68 10.38 17.83
CA ALA A 376 21.68 9.87 16.88
C ALA A 376 22.32 9.41 15.56
N ASN A 377 23.29 10.15 15.02
CA ASN A 377 24.03 9.75 13.83
C ASN A 377 24.88 8.50 14.08
N GLU A 378 25.53 8.41 15.24
CA GLU A 378 26.35 7.25 15.64
C GLU A 378 25.53 5.96 15.72
N VAL A 379 24.40 5.99 16.43
CA VAL A 379 23.55 4.80 16.61
C VAL A 379 22.85 4.39 15.31
N MET A 380 22.45 5.37 14.48
CA MET A 380 21.90 5.09 13.15
C MET A 380 22.95 4.45 12.22
N ALA A 381 24.20 4.94 12.27
CA ALA A 381 25.29 4.35 11.51
C ALA A 381 25.52 2.88 11.90
N GLU A 382 25.61 2.59 13.20
CA GLU A 382 25.84 1.23 13.68
C GLU A 382 24.67 0.29 13.35
N ALA A 383 23.42 0.72 13.57
CA ALA A 383 22.25 -0.08 13.24
C ALA A 383 22.17 -0.42 11.75
N ILE A 384 22.48 0.52 10.86
CA ILE A 384 22.48 0.30 9.41
C ILE A 384 23.66 -0.59 8.99
N ARG A 385 24.85 -0.36 9.54
CA ARG A 385 26.06 -1.15 9.28
C ARG A 385 25.82 -2.63 9.59
N ARG A 386 25.22 -2.92 10.74
CA ARG A 386 24.89 -4.29 11.17
C ARG A 386 23.84 -4.93 10.28
N ARG A 387 22.77 -4.21 9.96
CA ARG A 387 21.64 -4.73 9.17
C ARG A 387 21.97 -4.97 7.70
N LEU A 388 22.70 -4.05 7.08
CA LEU A 388 22.99 -4.09 5.63
C LEU A 388 24.40 -4.59 5.30
N HIS A 389 25.23 -4.85 6.31
CA HIS A 389 26.64 -5.21 6.15
C HIS A 389 27.44 -4.20 5.29
N ILE A 390 27.10 -2.92 5.39
CA ILE A 390 27.75 -1.81 4.66
C ILE A 390 28.73 -1.10 5.61
N GLN A 391 29.98 -0.90 5.16
CA GLN A 391 31.00 -0.25 5.99
C GLN A 391 30.70 1.23 6.29
N THR A 392 30.27 1.99 5.27
CA THR A 392 30.05 3.44 5.36
C THR A 392 28.57 3.79 5.09
N PRO A 393 27.71 3.81 6.12
CA PRO A 393 26.32 4.20 6.00
C PRO A 393 26.18 5.70 5.70
N LYS A 394 25.30 6.04 4.75
CA LYS A 394 25.04 7.42 4.31
C LYS A 394 23.56 7.74 4.39
N TRP A 395 23.25 8.97 4.77
CA TRP A 395 21.92 9.54 4.61
C TRP A 395 21.61 9.76 3.13
N ARG A 396 20.36 9.57 2.74
CA ARG A 396 19.82 10.21 1.53
C ARG A 396 19.53 11.67 1.86
N LEU A 397 19.67 12.56 0.87
CA LEU A 397 19.57 14.01 1.08
C LEU A 397 18.26 14.43 1.78
N PHE A 398 17.12 13.87 1.36
CA PHE A 398 15.84 14.20 1.98
C PHE A 398 15.74 13.70 3.43
N GLN A 399 16.41 12.60 3.80
CA GLN A 399 16.35 12.04 5.15
C GLN A 399 17.02 12.98 6.16
N ILE A 400 18.22 13.48 5.83
CA ILE A 400 18.93 14.42 6.70
C ILE A 400 18.21 15.78 6.73
N ALA A 401 17.67 16.25 5.60
CA ALA A 401 16.87 17.47 5.57
C ALA A 401 15.60 17.35 6.44
N PHE A 402 14.94 16.19 6.40
CA PHE A 402 13.77 15.88 7.23
C PHE A 402 14.12 15.85 8.74
N LEU A 403 15.28 15.28 9.10
CA LEU A 403 15.76 15.31 10.48
C LEU A 403 15.98 16.77 10.93
N LEU A 404 16.73 17.55 10.14
CA LEU A 404 17.05 18.95 10.44
C LEU A 404 15.80 19.82 10.64
N MET A 405 14.82 19.75 9.73
CA MET A 405 13.62 20.59 9.81
C MET A 405 12.75 20.32 11.05
N ASN A 406 12.91 19.16 11.70
CA ASN A 406 12.14 18.77 12.89
C ASN A 406 12.90 18.97 14.21
N LEU A 407 14.22 19.21 14.19
CA LEU A 407 15.03 19.28 15.42
C LEU A 407 14.51 20.30 16.42
N LYS A 408 14.19 21.52 15.95
CA LYS A 408 13.72 22.61 16.80
C LYS A 408 12.35 22.31 17.42
N GLY A 409 11.45 21.69 16.67
CA GLY A 409 10.12 21.28 17.15
C GLY A 409 10.19 20.20 18.24
N ILE A 410 11.21 19.33 18.19
CA ILE A 410 11.45 18.34 19.26
C ILE A 410 12.15 18.98 20.46
N ALA A 411 13.20 19.77 20.21
CA ALA A 411 14.06 20.36 21.24
C ALA A 411 13.32 21.38 22.13
N ASP A 412 12.44 22.20 21.55
CA ASP A 412 11.62 23.18 22.27
C ASP A 412 10.16 22.68 22.41
N PRO A 413 9.72 22.30 23.63
CA PRO A 413 8.36 21.81 23.88
C PRO A 413 7.23 22.79 23.59
N GLU A 414 7.52 24.09 23.51
CA GLU A 414 6.54 25.14 23.27
C GLU A 414 6.66 25.76 21.86
N HIS A 415 7.45 25.13 20.97
CA HIS A 415 7.60 25.59 19.60
C HIS A 415 6.33 25.40 18.76
N THR A 416 5.98 26.36 17.90
CA THR A 416 4.80 26.31 17.00
C THR A 416 4.81 25.13 16.04
N ASP A 417 6.00 24.62 15.71
CA ASP A 417 6.16 23.47 14.83
C ASP A 417 5.54 22.18 15.39
N ARG A 418 5.32 22.08 16.71
CA ARG A 418 4.59 20.94 17.31
C ARG A 418 3.11 20.89 16.92
N ASP A 419 2.57 21.98 16.39
CA ASP A 419 1.21 22.04 15.87
C ASP A 419 1.12 21.65 14.38
N VAL A 420 2.26 21.48 13.72
CA VAL A 420 2.38 21.03 12.32
C VAL A 420 2.56 19.52 12.27
N VAL A 421 1.79 18.85 11.42
CA VAL A 421 2.01 17.46 11.04
C VAL A 421 2.89 17.41 9.80
N ASP A 422 4.07 16.79 9.93
CA ASP A 422 4.96 16.61 8.79
C ASP A 422 4.67 15.28 8.11
N LEU A 423 4.28 15.33 6.83
CA LEU A 423 3.95 14.15 6.03
C LEU A 423 5.09 13.82 5.06
N ILE A 424 5.80 12.72 5.33
CA ILE A 424 6.81 12.18 4.42
C ILE A 424 6.11 11.53 3.22
N PHE A 425 6.18 12.20 2.07
CA PHE A 425 5.64 11.73 0.80
C PHE A 425 6.78 11.36 -0.15
N PHE A 426 7.08 10.07 -0.22
CA PHE A 426 8.13 9.54 -1.10
C PHE A 426 7.73 8.14 -1.60
N PRO A 427 8.13 7.74 -2.83
CA PRO A 427 7.91 6.39 -3.34
C PRO A 427 8.32 5.27 -2.37
N THR A 428 7.68 4.11 -2.50
CA THR A 428 8.01 2.91 -1.72
C THR A 428 9.47 2.50 -1.96
N GLY A 429 10.16 2.01 -0.92
CA GLY A 429 11.61 1.76 -0.97
C GLY A 429 12.49 3.04 -0.97
N GLY A 430 11.87 4.21 -0.86
CA GLY A 430 12.52 5.52 -0.82
C GLY A 430 13.36 5.81 0.43
N GLY A 431 13.33 4.95 1.45
CA GLY A 431 14.05 5.16 2.71
C GLY A 431 13.34 6.10 3.68
N LYS A 432 12.00 6.13 3.66
CA LYS A 432 11.17 6.92 4.58
C LYS A 432 11.40 6.51 6.03
N THR A 433 11.57 5.21 6.25
CA THR A 433 11.81 4.62 7.56
C THR A 433 13.05 5.19 8.24
N GLU A 434 14.17 5.27 7.54
CA GLU A 434 15.41 5.80 8.12
C GLU A 434 15.27 7.27 8.54
N ALA A 435 14.43 8.06 7.85
CA ALA A 435 14.19 9.47 8.20
C ALA A 435 13.47 9.60 9.56
N TYR A 436 12.36 8.90 9.77
CA TYR A 436 11.63 8.98 11.04
C TYR A 436 12.33 8.21 12.17
N LEU A 437 13.09 7.15 11.88
CA LEU A 437 13.91 6.46 12.88
C LEU A 437 15.08 7.33 13.36
N GLY A 438 15.69 8.12 12.47
CA GLY A 438 16.68 9.13 12.86
C GLY A 438 16.09 10.19 13.81
N LEU A 439 14.86 10.64 13.54
CA LEU A 439 14.15 11.57 14.42
C LEU A 439 13.78 10.93 15.77
N ALA A 440 13.38 9.65 15.76
CA ALA A 440 13.12 8.90 16.99
C ALA A 440 14.39 8.75 17.84
N ALA A 441 15.52 8.40 17.23
CA ALA A 441 16.82 8.33 17.90
C ALA A 441 17.19 9.66 18.55
N PHE A 442 17.07 10.77 17.81
CA PHE A 442 17.29 12.11 18.34
C PHE A 442 16.37 12.43 19.53
N THR A 443 15.07 12.13 19.41
CA THR A 443 14.08 12.38 20.47
C THR A 443 14.41 11.63 21.75
N LEU A 444 14.75 10.34 21.62
CA LEU A 444 15.10 9.47 22.74
C LEU A 444 16.36 9.94 23.47
N VAL A 445 17.42 10.27 22.72
CA VAL A 445 18.68 10.75 23.31
C VAL A 445 18.50 12.13 23.93
N HIS A 446 17.84 13.06 23.22
CA HIS A 446 17.59 14.41 23.71
C HIS A 446 16.81 14.40 25.04
N ARG A 447 15.81 13.52 25.17
CA ARG A 447 15.05 13.34 26.42
C ARG A 447 15.93 12.90 27.59
N ARG A 448 16.88 11.99 27.37
CA ARG A 448 17.85 11.55 28.40
C ARG A 448 18.89 12.62 28.73
N LEU A 449 19.38 13.37 27.75
CA LEU A 449 20.33 14.47 27.99
C LEU A 449 19.69 15.65 28.73
N CYS A 450 18.38 15.84 28.56
CA CYS A 450 17.63 16.85 29.30
C CYS A 450 17.49 16.49 30.78
N ASP A 451 17.23 15.21 31.09
CA ASP A 451 17.13 14.68 32.45
C ASP A 451 17.73 13.24 32.51
N PRO A 452 18.97 13.06 33.00
CA PRO A 452 19.59 11.74 33.12
C PRO A 452 18.99 10.83 34.20
N SER A 453 18.09 11.36 35.03
CA SER A 453 17.44 10.57 36.09
C SER A 453 16.40 9.60 35.53
N VAL A 454 15.78 8.80 36.40
CA VAL A 454 14.63 7.97 36.02
C VAL A 454 13.41 8.80 35.60
N GLY A 455 13.38 10.10 35.91
CA GLY A 455 12.31 11.02 35.51
C GLY A 455 12.14 11.14 33.99
N SER A 456 13.19 10.90 33.20
CA SER A 456 13.09 10.90 31.73
C SER A 456 12.63 9.58 31.13
N ALA A 457 12.47 8.53 31.95
CA ALA A 457 12.00 7.22 31.49
C ALA A 457 10.53 7.26 31.02
N GLY A 458 10.04 6.09 30.61
CA GLY A 458 8.71 5.93 30.04
C GLY A 458 8.67 6.15 28.53
N LEU A 459 7.47 6.08 27.97
CA LEU A 459 7.24 6.15 26.53
C LEU A 459 7.53 7.56 26.00
N ALA A 460 8.42 7.64 25.00
CA ALA A 460 8.77 8.89 24.32
C ALA A 460 8.35 8.88 22.85
N VAL A 461 8.42 7.72 22.19
CA VAL A 461 8.06 7.54 20.77
C VAL A 461 6.95 6.50 20.64
N LEU A 462 5.78 6.94 20.17
CA LEU A 462 4.64 6.08 19.85
C LEU A 462 4.50 5.94 18.34
N MET A 463 4.83 4.77 17.80
CA MET A 463 4.67 4.45 16.38
C MET A 463 3.43 3.60 16.14
N ARG A 464 2.59 3.99 15.17
CA ARG A 464 1.23 3.47 14.98
C ARG A 464 1.05 2.81 13.62
N TYR A 465 0.28 1.72 13.61
CA TYR A 465 -0.05 0.92 12.42
C TYR A 465 -1.52 0.47 12.38
N THR A 466 -2.02 0.15 11.19
CA THR A 466 -3.39 -0.35 10.99
C THR A 466 -3.50 -1.85 10.89
N LEU A 467 -2.45 -2.55 10.45
CA LEU A 467 -2.49 -3.97 10.13
C LEU A 467 -1.45 -4.76 10.92
N ARG A 468 -1.82 -5.99 11.28
CA ARG A 468 -1.03 -6.93 12.09
C ARG A 468 0.37 -7.19 11.51
N LEU A 469 0.49 -7.19 10.18
CA LEU A 469 1.67 -7.65 9.44
C LEU A 469 2.73 -6.59 9.15
N LEU A 470 2.33 -5.31 9.16
CA LEU A 470 3.21 -4.16 8.96
C LEU A 470 4.29 -4.02 10.05
N THR A 471 4.10 -4.71 11.17
CA THR A 471 4.94 -4.59 12.35
C THR A 471 6.26 -5.31 12.22
N LEU A 472 6.41 -6.40 11.43
CA LEU A 472 7.59 -7.27 11.54
C LEU A 472 8.89 -6.62 11.03
N ASP A 473 8.86 -6.04 9.83
CA ASP A 473 10.04 -5.36 9.27
C ASP A 473 10.37 -4.08 10.03
N GLN A 474 9.34 -3.32 10.38
CA GLN A 474 9.53 -2.07 11.09
C GLN A 474 9.97 -2.31 12.54
N LEU A 475 9.47 -3.37 13.18
CA LEU A 475 9.95 -3.85 14.47
C LEU A 475 11.40 -4.30 14.37
N SER A 476 11.79 -5.08 13.37
CA SER A 476 13.18 -5.49 13.20
C SER A 476 14.12 -4.28 13.05
N ARG A 477 13.73 -3.30 12.23
CA ARG A 477 14.50 -2.04 12.04
C ARG A 477 14.57 -1.19 13.30
N ALA A 478 13.44 -0.96 13.96
CA ALA A 478 13.36 -0.16 15.17
C ALA A 478 14.05 -0.85 16.36
N ALA A 479 13.93 -2.18 16.47
CA ALA A 479 14.63 -2.97 17.48
C ALA A 479 16.15 -2.93 17.25
N GLY A 480 16.62 -2.97 16.00
CA GLY A 480 18.05 -2.77 15.68
C GLY A 480 18.57 -1.39 16.12
N LEU A 481 17.78 -0.33 15.93
CA LEU A 481 18.10 1.01 16.45
C LEU A 481 18.13 1.03 17.99
N VAL A 482 17.13 0.45 18.65
CA VAL A 482 17.07 0.42 20.12
C VAL A 482 18.19 -0.44 20.71
N CYS A 483 18.61 -1.51 20.03
CA CYS A 483 19.83 -2.25 20.36
C CYS A 483 21.06 -1.32 20.35
N ALA A 484 21.26 -0.54 19.27
CA ALA A 484 22.38 0.41 19.20
C ALA A 484 22.33 1.47 20.32
N LEU A 485 21.14 2.00 20.62
CA LEU A 485 20.92 2.96 21.71
C LEU A 485 21.25 2.36 23.08
N GLU A 486 20.84 1.12 23.35
CA GLU A 486 21.11 0.45 24.63
C GLU A 486 22.61 0.12 24.78
N LEU A 487 23.28 -0.32 23.70
CA LEU A 487 24.73 -0.50 23.73
C LEU A 487 25.45 0.82 24.04
N LYS A 488 24.99 1.93 23.45
CA LYS A 488 25.56 3.27 23.70
C LYS A 488 25.32 3.73 25.14
N ARG A 489 24.11 3.51 25.68
CA ARG A 489 23.77 3.82 27.07
C ARG A 489 24.66 3.06 28.06
N GLN A 490 24.94 1.78 27.80
CA GLN A 490 25.78 0.98 28.68
C GLN A 490 27.25 1.43 28.70
N GLN A 491 27.71 2.13 27.66
CA GLN A 491 29.04 2.74 27.65
C GLN A 491 29.10 4.02 28.49
N ASP A 492 27.98 4.74 28.63
CA ASP A 492 27.90 6.02 29.35
C ASP A 492 26.56 6.17 30.09
N VAL A 493 26.46 5.45 31.21
CA VAL A 493 25.25 5.38 32.05
C VAL A 493 25.00 6.69 32.79
N GLU A 494 26.05 7.44 33.12
CA GLU A 494 25.94 8.73 33.80
C GLU A 494 25.28 9.78 32.89
N LEU A 495 25.63 9.78 31.60
CA LEU A 495 25.06 10.70 30.61
C LEU A 495 23.64 10.33 30.19
N LEU A 496 23.39 9.05 29.91
CA LEU A 496 22.14 8.58 29.28
C LEU A 496 21.13 7.95 30.26
N GLY A 497 21.52 7.85 31.54
CA GLY A 497 20.67 7.37 32.62
C GLY A 497 20.71 5.86 32.84
N THR A 498 20.18 5.46 33.99
CA THR A 498 20.24 4.08 34.51
C THR A 498 19.18 3.14 33.90
N TRP A 499 18.03 3.67 33.49
CA TRP A 499 16.94 2.87 32.93
C TRP A 499 17.21 2.52 31.44
N PRO A 500 17.04 1.26 31.00
CA PRO A 500 17.38 0.84 29.64
C PRO A 500 16.55 1.50 28.54
N PHE A 501 17.11 1.57 27.33
CA PHE A 501 16.33 1.83 26.12
C PHE A 501 15.68 0.53 25.67
N GLU A 502 14.35 0.48 25.70
CA GLU A 502 13.56 -0.70 25.34
C GLU A 502 12.49 -0.37 24.28
N ILE A 503 12.16 -1.36 23.46
CA ILE A 503 11.09 -1.31 22.47
C ILE A 503 9.95 -2.27 22.84
N GLY A 504 8.72 -1.77 22.84
CA GLY A 504 7.51 -2.55 23.06
C GLY A 504 6.77 -2.86 21.75
N LEU A 505 6.15 -4.04 21.68
CA LEU A 505 5.21 -4.41 20.63
C LEU A 505 3.81 -4.59 21.24
N TRP A 506 2.94 -3.58 21.06
CA TRP A 506 1.60 -3.52 21.61
C TRP A 506 0.54 -3.78 20.51
N VAL A 507 0.23 -5.05 20.30
CA VAL A 507 -0.60 -5.54 19.20
C VAL A 507 -1.60 -6.59 19.67
N GLY A 508 -2.62 -6.90 18.86
CA GLY A 508 -3.69 -7.85 19.25
C GLY A 508 -3.19 -9.25 19.67
N GLN A 509 -3.99 -9.95 20.49
CA GLN A 509 -3.67 -11.24 21.13
C GLN A 509 -3.25 -12.36 20.14
N ALA A 510 -3.73 -12.26 18.91
CA ALA A 510 -3.39 -13.16 17.81
C ALA A 510 -1.89 -13.10 17.45
N ALA A 511 -1.26 -11.93 17.60
CA ALA A 511 0.16 -11.73 17.28
C ALA A 511 1.06 -11.88 18.51
N THR A 512 0.70 -11.30 19.66
CA THR A 512 1.45 -11.42 20.91
C THR A 512 0.55 -11.73 22.11
N PRO A 513 1.07 -12.39 23.17
CA PRO A 513 0.30 -12.60 24.41
C PRO A 513 -0.03 -11.28 25.11
N ASN A 514 -1.25 -11.16 25.65
CA ASN A 514 -1.59 -10.04 26.53
C ASN A 514 -1.14 -10.30 27.99
N ARG A 515 -1.12 -11.55 28.44
CA ARG A 515 -0.81 -11.94 29.83
C ARG A 515 0.41 -12.86 29.90
N MET A 516 1.16 -12.80 31.01
CA MET A 516 2.29 -13.71 31.25
C MET A 516 1.83 -15.14 31.57
N GLY A 517 0.76 -15.27 32.36
CA GLY A 517 0.25 -16.55 32.87
C GLY A 517 1.11 -17.15 33.98
N HIS A 518 0.61 -18.19 34.64
CA HIS A 518 1.31 -18.91 35.70
C HIS A 518 0.98 -20.41 35.68
N LYS A 519 1.69 -21.22 36.47
CA LYS A 519 1.40 -22.65 36.61
C LYS A 519 0.05 -22.87 37.29
N GLY A 520 -0.80 -23.68 36.65
CA GLY A 520 -2.19 -23.90 37.08
C GLY A 520 -3.21 -23.01 36.36
N ASP A 521 -2.74 -22.03 35.58
CA ASP A 521 -3.59 -21.24 34.69
C ASP A 521 -3.99 -22.07 33.46
N ASN A 522 -5.26 -21.97 33.07
CA ASN A 522 -5.81 -22.65 31.89
C ASN A 522 -5.79 -21.76 30.63
N ASP A 523 -5.19 -20.57 30.70
CA ASP A 523 -5.01 -19.70 29.53
C ASP A 523 -3.93 -20.23 28.57
N GLU A 524 -4.38 -20.84 27.48
CA GLU A 524 -3.52 -21.27 26.38
C GLU A 524 -2.81 -20.11 25.68
N HIS A 525 -3.39 -18.92 25.67
CA HIS A 525 -2.85 -17.75 24.97
C HIS A 525 -1.81 -16.97 25.79
N SER A 526 -1.58 -17.36 27.04
CA SER A 526 -0.56 -16.77 27.91
C SER A 526 0.86 -16.94 27.35
N ALA A 527 1.75 -16.01 27.71
CA ALA A 527 3.14 -16.04 27.27
C ALA A 527 3.84 -17.33 27.72
N ARG A 528 3.55 -17.81 28.94
CA ARG A 528 4.03 -19.09 29.47
C ARG A 528 3.61 -20.26 28.58
N SER A 529 2.31 -20.42 28.33
CA SER A 529 1.77 -21.55 27.55
C SER A 529 2.31 -21.57 26.12
N LYS A 530 2.37 -20.41 25.45
CA LYS A 530 2.97 -20.31 24.10
C LYS A 530 4.47 -20.65 24.11
N THR A 531 5.23 -20.11 25.06
CA THR A 531 6.68 -20.33 25.14
C THR A 531 7.02 -21.80 25.42
N LEU A 532 6.31 -22.46 26.34
CA LEU A 532 6.53 -23.88 26.66
C LEU A 532 6.17 -24.81 25.48
N ARG A 533 5.08 -24.51 24.74
CA ARG A 533 4.72 -25.24 23.51
C ARG A 533 5.81 -25.10 22.45
N TYR A 534 6.30 -23.88 22.22
CA TYR A 534 7.40 -23.60 21.30
C TYR A 534 8.70 -24.31 21.70
N MET A 535 9.03 -24.35 23.00
CA MET A 535 10.21 -25.07 23.50
C MET A 535 10.11 -26.58 23.29
N LYS A 536 8.90 -27.15 23.42
CA LYS A 536 8.66 -28.58 23.23
C LYS A 536 8.74 -28.98 21.75
N ASP A 537 8.09 -28.21 20.88
CA ASP A 537 8.12 -28.41 19.43
C ASP A 537 8.07 -27.08 18.68
N SER A 538 9.25 -26.56 18.36
CA SER A 538 9.44 -25.30 17.62
C SER A 538 9.06 -25.38 16.13
N LYS A 539 8.80 -26.58 15.59
CA LYS A 539 8.35 -26.76 14.20
C LYS A 539 6.83 -26.72 14.09
N ALA A 540 6.14 -27.35 15.03
CA ALA A 540 4.67 -27.38 15.04
C ALA A 540 4.04 -26.12 15.66
N ASN A 541 4.77 -25.40 16.53
CA ASN A 541 4.23 -24.26 17.26
C ASN A 541 4.91 -22.95 16.83
N PRO A 542 4.15 -21.84 16.74
CA PRO A 542 4.71 -20.54 16.41
C PRO A 542 5.56 -19.98 17.56
N SER A 543 6.54 -19.14 17.19
CA SER A 543 7.34 -18.37 18.16
C SER A 543 6.46 -17.46 19.03
N PRO A 544 6.74 -17.32 20.33
CA PRO A 544 5.97 -16.45 21.22
C PRO A 544 6.13 -14.95 20.90
N VAL A 545 7.21 -14.58 20.20
CA VAL A 545 7.46 -13.22 19.70
C VAL A 545 7.54 -13.28 18.17
N PRO A 546 6.90 -12.36 17.43
CA PRO A 546 6.86 -12.42 15.98
C PRO A 546 8.16 -11.84 15.38
N LEU A 547 9.29 -12.46 15.70
CA LEU A 547 10.60 -12.22 15.10
C LEU A 547 11.26 -13.58 14.89
N GLU A 548 11.78 -13.83 13.69
CA GLU A 548 12.49 -15.08 13.38
C GLU A 548 14.00 -14.96 13.62
N ASN A 549 14.55 -13.78 13.40
CA ASN A 549 15.98 -13.50 13.45
C ASN A 549 16.28 -12.39 14.46
N CYS A 550 17.47 -12.45 15.04
CA CYS A 550 18.02 -11.42 15.91
C CYS A 550 18.12 -10.10 15.13
N PRO A 551 17.48 -9.00 15.59
CA PRO A 551 17.51 -7.72 14.88
C PRO A 551 18.89 -7.03 14.91
N TRP A 552 19.82 -7.55 15.72
CA TRP A 552 21.18 -7.02 15.83
C TRP A 552 22.18 -7.74 14.91
N CYS A 553 22.28 -9.08 15.01
CA CYS A 553 23.28 -9.84 14.26
C CYS A 553 22.72 -10.70 13.11
N GLY A 554 21.39 -10.79 12.97
CA GLY A 554 20.74 -11.61 11.93
C GLY A 554 20.61 -13.11 12.25
N GLU A 555 21.20 -13.61 13.33
CA GLU A 555 21.10 -15.03 13.71
C GLU A 555 19.65 -15.46 13.97
N ARG A 556 19.27 -16.64 13.47
CA ARG A 556 17.94 -17.23 13.70
C ARG A 556 17.71 -17.57 15.17
N PHE A 557 16.55 -17.20 15.70
CA PHE A 557 16.14 -17.60 17.04
C PHE A 557 15.88 -19.10 17.14
N LYS A 558 16.15 -19.65 18.32
CA LYS A 558 15.94 -21.07 18.65
C LYS A 558 15.00 -21.17 19.85
N ALA A 559 14.55 -22.38 20.20
CA ALA A 559 13.79 -22.61 21.43
C ALA A 559 14.48 -22.03 22.69
N THR A 560 15.81 -22.05 22.72
CA THR A 560 16.63 -21.51 23.82
C THR A 560 16.72 -19.97 23.83
N SER A 561 16.20 -19.29 22.81
CA SER A 561 16.22 -17.83 22.72
C SER A 561 15.15 -17.14 23.57
N PHE A 562 14.15 -17.88 24.05
CA PHE A 562 13.03 -17.32 24.82
C PHE A 562 13.15 -17.75 26.28
N VAL A 563 13.26 -16.81 27.21
CA VAL A 563 13.52 -17.11 28.62
C VAL A 563 12.44 -16.48 29.50
N LEU A 564 11.70 -17.35 30.20
CA LEU A 564 10.72 -16.96 31.21
C LEU A 564 11.43 -16.62 32.52
N THR A 565 11.22 -15.40 33.04
CA THR A 565 11.89 -14.92 34.27
C THR A 565 10.89 -14.35 35.28
N PRO A 566 11.10 -14.54 36.60
CA PRO A 566 12.24 -15.19 37.25
C PRO A 566 12.20 -16.73 37.23
N SER A 567 11.04 -17.34 37.00
CA SER A 567 10.89 -18.80 36.86
C SER A 567 9.87 -19.15 35.78
N GLN A 568 9.88 -20.40 35.30
CA GLN A 568 8.88 -20.89 34.34
C GLN A 568 7.49 -21.08 34.97
N ASP A 569 7.41 -21.22 36.29
CA ASP A 569 6.16 -21.47 37.00
C ASP A 569 5.40 -20.17 37.31
N HIS A 570 6.13 -19.09 37.64
CA HIS A 570 5.57 -17.77 37.90
C HIS A 570 6.36 -16.69 37.15
N PRO A 571 6.28 -16.67 35.80
CA PRO A 571 7.02 -15.68 35.02
C PRO A 571 6.38 -14.31 35.14
N THR A 572 7.23 -13.30 35.31
CA THR A 572 6.84 -11.88 35.29
C THR A 572 7.32 -11.18 34.02
N ASP A 573 8.21 -11.80 33.25
CA ASP A 573 8.83 -11.25 32.05
C ASP A 573 9.25 -12.36 31.07
N LEU A 574 9.17 -12.08 29.77
CA LEU A 574 9.61 -12.95 28.68
C LEU A 574 10.79 -12.27 27.97
N ARG A 575 12.01 -12.72 28.27
CA ARG A 575 13.24 -12.16 27.71
C ARG A 575 13.65 -12.90 26.45
N VAL A 576 14.15 -12.15 25.47
CA VAL A 576 14.68 -12.70 24.22
C VAL A 576 16.20 -12.59 24.23
N VAL A 577 16.92 -13.69 24.01
CA VAL A 577 18.39 -13.75 23.93
C VAL A 577 18.84 -14.32 22.60
N CYS A 578 19.91 -13.77 22.04
CA CYS A 578 20.49 -14.28 20.81
C CYS A 578 21.15 -15.63 21.03
N ALA A 579 20.95 -16.56 20.09
CA ALA A 579 21.60 -17.87 20.11
C ALA A 579 23.05 -17.83 19.61
N ASN A 580 23.47 -16.76 18.93
CA ASN A 580 24.83 -16.60 18.44
C ASN A 580 25.77 -16.27 19.60
N ARG A 581 26.85 -17.04 19.72
CA ARG A 581 27.89 -16.87 20.75
C ARG A 581 28.72 -15.61 20.58
N ASP A 582 28.77 -15.02 19.39
CA ASP A 582 29.53 -13.80 19.10
C ASP A 582 28.68 -12.52 19.21
N CYS A 583 27.37 -12.67 19.40
CA CYS A 583 26.46 -11.53 19.55
C CYS A 583 26.65 -10.83 20.92
N GLU A 584 26.48 -9.52 20.93
CA GLU A 584 26.49 -8.67 22.13
C GLU A 584 25.27 -8.90 23.04
N PHE A 585 24.18 -9.46 22.52
CA PHE A 585 22.92 -9.73 23.23
C PHE A 585 22.71 -11.23 23.49
N LYS A 586 23.63 -11.83 24.25
CA LYS A 586 23.62 -13.26 24.62
C LYS A 586 23.60 -13.44 26.13
N GLY A 587 23.20 -14.64 26.59
CA GLY A 587 23.27 -15.01 28.00
C GLY A 587 22.41 -14.13 28.89
N ASP A 588 23.05 -13.38 29.79
CA ASP A 588 22.42 -12.46 30.75
C ASP A 588 22.08 -11.08 30.16
N ARG A 589 22.50 -10.79 28.92
CA ARG A 589 22.20 -9.54 28.20
C ARG A 589 21.09 -9.78 27.15
N PRO A 590 19.81 -9.65 27.53
CA PRO A 590 18.71 -9.84 26.60
C PRO A 590 18.62 -8.72 25.58
N LEU A 591 18.02 -9.01 24.43
CA LEU A 591 17.56 -8.01 23.50
C LEU A 591 16.53 -7.10 24.20
N PRO A 592 16.57 -5.78 23.96
CA PRO A 592 15.71 -4.82 24.64
C PRO A 592 14.28 -4.79 24.06
N ILE A 593 13.62 -5.95 23.95
CA ILE A 593 12.33 -6.15 23.28
C ILE A 593 11.30 -6.66 24.28
N LEU A 594 10.19 -5.94 24.40
CA LEU A 594 9.03 -6.33 25.21
C LEU A 594 7.85 -6.66 24.29
N ALA A 595 7.42 -7.91 24.29
CA ALA A 595 6.35 -8.37 23.38
C ALA A 595 5.03 -8.68 24.10
N VAL A 596 5.00 -8.68 25.43
CA VAL A 596 3.81 -9.03 26.23
C VAL A 596 3.28 -7.76 26.91
N ASP A 597 1.95 -7.54 26.86
CA ASP A 597 1.32 -6.31 27.37
C ASP A 597 1.63 -6.04 28.85
N GLU A 598 1.56 -7.05 29.73
CA GLU A 598 1.86 -6.91 31.17
C GLU A 598 3.26 -6.33 31.44
N PRO A 599 4.37 -6.89 30.91
CA PRO A 599 5.68 -6.25 30.94
C PRO A 599 5.73 -4.86 30.28
N ILE A 600 5.00 -4.61 29.19
CA ILE A 600 4.97 -3.30 28.52
C ILE A 600 4.41 -2.22 29.46
N TYR A 601 3.29 -2.47 30.13
CA TYR A 601 2.69 -1.51 31.06
C TYR A 601 3.52 -1.33 32.34
N ARG A 602 4.28 -2.36 32.74
CA ARG A 602 5.16 -2.29 33.91
C ARG A 602 6.50 -1.60 33.63
N ARG A 603 7.19 -1.95 32.55
CA ARG A 603 8.55 -1.45 32.25
C ARG A 603 8.55 -0.13 31.49
N LEU A 604 7.46 0.20 30.80
CA LEU A 604 7.27 1.42 30.02
C LEU A 604 8.40 1.65 29.00
N PRO A 605 8.44 0.84 27.91
CA PRO A 605 9.47 0.98 26.90
C PRO A 605 9.46 2.39 26.29
N CYS A 606 10.64 2.91 26.01
CA CYS A 606 10.80 4.27 25.48
C CYS A 606 10.28 4.42 24.04
N PHE A 607 10.22 3.32 23.30
CA PHE A 607 9.70 3.22 21.95
C PHE A 607 8.57 2.17 21.95
N LEU A 608 7.36 2.52 21.52
CA LEU A 608 6.25 1.58 21.39
C LEU A 608 5.78 1.48 19.94
N ILE A 609 5.69 0.25 19.43
CA ILE A 609 5.00 -0.07 18.19
C ILE A 609 3.61 -0.56 18.53
N ALA A 610 2.58 0.17 18.10
CA ALA A 610 1.19 -0.10 18.43
C ALA A 610 0.32 -0.26 17.18
N THR A 611 -0.63 -1.20 17.20
CA THR A 611 -1.76 -1.19 16.26
C THR A 611 -2.84 -0.24 16.76
N VAL A 612 -3.47 0.55 15.89
CA VAL A 612 -4.57 1.46 16.26
C VAL A 612 -5.73 0.74 16.93
N ASP A 613 -5.95 -0.54 16.60
CA ASP A 613 -6.93 -1.41 17.26
C ASP A 613 -6.73 -1.51 18.78
N LYS A 614 -5.48 -1.46 19.27
CA LYS A 614 -5.19 -1.53 20.72
C LYS A 614 -5.66 -0.30 21.48
N PHE A 615 -5.93 0.83 20.81
CA PHE A 615 -6.50 1.99 21.49
C PHE A 615 -7.91 1.73 22.01
N ALA A 616 -8.63 0.77 21.43
CA ALA A 616 -9.90 0.30 21.96
C ALA A 616 -9.78 -0.34 23.36
N GLN A 617 -8.56 -0.70 23.81
CA GLN A 617 -8.32 -1.26 25.15
C GLN A 617 -8.28 -0.19 26.26
N LEU A 618 -8.16 1.10 25.93
CA LEU A 618 -8.12 2.19 26.92
C LEU A 618 -9.28 2.16 27.93
N PRO A 619 -10.55 1.99 27.53
CA PRO A 619 -11.66 1.87 28.48
C PRO A 619 -11.64 0.59 29.31
N TRP A 620 -11.01 -0.48 28.82
CA TRP A 620 -11.03 -1.81 29.44
C TRP A 620 -9.89 -2.03 30.42
N VAL A 621 -8.66 -1.65 30.06
CA VAL A 621 -7.43 -1.98 30.79
C VAL A 621 -6.81 -0.73 31.42
N GLY A 622 -6.85 -0.63 32.75
CA GLY A 622 -6.39 0.55 33.50
C GLY A 622 -4.89 0.80 33.41
N GLU A 623 -4.11 -0.28 33.30
CA GLU A 623 -2.65 -0.26 33.18
C GLU A 623 -2.17 0.48 31.93
N CYS A 624 -3.01 0.62 30.89
CA CYS A 624 -2.69 1.41 29.70
C CYS A 624 -2.34 2.86 30.02
N SER A 625 -2.91 3.43 31.10
CA SER A 625 -2.62 4.79 31.56
C SER A 625 -1.14 5.03 31.85
N ALA A 626 -0.41 3.98 32.25
CA ALA A 626 1.02 4.05 32.55
C ALA A 626 1.86 4.44 31.32
N LEU A 627 1.41 4.08 30.10
CA LEU A 627 2.05 4.46 28.84
C LEU A 627 2.05 5.98 28.59
N PHE A 628 1.12 6.71 29.22
CA PHE A 628 1.03 8.17 29.14
C PHE A 628 1.70 8.86 30.33
N GLY A 629 2.53 8.13 31.08
CA GLY A 629 3.32 8.64 32.19
C GLY A 629 2.56 8.76 33.51
N LYS A 630 1.33 8.22 33.60
CA LYS A 630 0.46 8.26 34.80
C LYS A 630 0.91 7.23 35.87
N VAL A 631 2.18 7.28 36.25
CA VAL A 631 2.84 6.47 37.28
C VAL A 631 3.46 7.37 38.34
N SER A 632 3.53 6.92 39.58
CA SER A 632 4.03 7.72 40.71
C SER A 632 5.19 7.07 41.46
N HIS A 633 5.38 5.75 41.29
CA HIS A 633 6.42 4.99 41.97
C HIS A 633 7.18 4.10 40.99
N TYR A 634 8.40 3.70 41.36
CA TYR A 634 9.22 2.77 40.58
C TYR A 634 10.16 1.94 41.46
N ASP A 635 10.63 0.83 40.92
CA ASP A 635 11.73 0.04 41.47
C ASP A 635 12.55 -0.61 40.32
N LYS A 636 13.38 -1.60 40.64
CA LYS A 636 14.17 -2.34 39.64
C LYS A 636 13.34 -3.20 38.67
N HIS A 637 12.08 -3.49 39.01
CA HIS A 637 11.16 -4.34 38.26
C HIS A 637 10.23 -3.54 37.34
N GLY A 638 9.99 -2.26 37.64
CA GLY A 638 9.26 -1.34 36.76
C GLY A 638 8.64 -0.15 37.47
N PHE A 639 7.60 0.39 36.85
CA PHE A 639 6.83 1.54 37.28
C PHE A 639 5.45 1.12 37.77
N TYR A 640 4.94 1.86 38.74
CA TYR A 640 3.66 1.59 39.39
C TYR A 640 2.81 2.86 39.46
N GLY A 641 1.55 2.70 39.08
CA GLY A 641 0.53 3.72 39.11
C GLY A 641 -0.66 3.33 40.00
N PRO A 642 -1.83 3.95 39.81
CA PRO A 642 -3.00 3.72 40.66
C PRO A 642 -3.50 2.28 40.70
N CYS A 643 -3.25 1.47 39.66
CA CYS A 643 -3.60 0.04 39.64
C CYS A 643 -2.76 -0.83 40.60
N ALA A 644 -1.62 -0.32 41.09
CA ALA A 644 -0.71 -1.06 41.98
C ALA A 644 -0.22 -0.16 43.13
N PRO A 645 -1.12 0.28 44.02
CA PRO A 645 -0.76 1.21 45.09
C PRO A 645 0.25 0.60 46.07
N GLY A 646 1.16 1.44 46.59
CA GLY A 646 2.11 1.06 47.64
C GLY A 646 3.30 0.21 47.20
N LYS A 647 3.54 0.04 45.90
CA LYS A 647 4.72 -0.67 45.36
C LYS A 647 5.80 0.31 44.89
N GLY A 648 7.07 -0.03 45.16
CA GLY A 648 8.23 0.75 44.77
C GLY A 648 8.44 2.03 45.59
N HIS A 649 9.36 2.88 45.15
CA HIS A 649 9.69 4.16 45.77
C HIS A 649 9.16 5.32 44.93
N PRO A 650 8.83 6.48 45.53
CA PRO A 650 8.35 7.64 44.79
C PRO A 650 9.31 8.07 43.67
N LEU A 651 8.75 8.46 42.53
CA LEU A 651 9.50 9.08 41.44
C LEU A 651 10.05 10.46 41.87
N PRO A 652 11.17 10.93 41.29
CA PRO A 652 11.70 12.28 41.55
C PRO A 652 10.71 13.41 41.24
N GLN A 653 9.74 13.12 40.39
CA GLN A 653 8.69 14.01 39.93
C GLN A 653 7.33 13.29 40.02
N ALA A 654 6.23 14.04 40.08
CA ALA A 654 4.90 13.49 40.35
C ALA A 654 4.43 12.45 39.30
N SER A 655 4.91 12.56 38.06
CA SER A 655 4.58 11.65 36.96
C SER A 655 5.72 11.60 35.94
N LEU A 656 5.75 10.58 35.09
CA LEU A 656 6.66 10.56 33.94
C LEU A 656 6.13 11.45 32.80
N PRO A 657 6.99 11.92 31.89
CA PRO A 657 6.56 12.62 30.69
C PRO A 657 5.79 11.65 29.77
N PRO A 658 4.66 12.06 29.19
CA PRO A 658 3.98 11.32 28.12
C PRO A 658 4.85 11.26 26.84
N PRO A 659 4.38 10.57 25.77
CA PRO A 659 5.04 10.55 24.48
C PRO A 659 5.33 11.95 23.92
N ASP A 660 6.54 12.17 23.41
CA ASP A 660 6.96 13.43 22.77
C ASP A 660 6.76 13.39 21.24
N LEU A 661 6.88 12.20 20.64
CA LEU A 661 6.79 11.98 19.20
C LEU A 661 5.79 10.86 18.89
N ILE A 662 4.84 11.15 18.01
CA ILE A 662 3.91 10.19 17.43
C ILE A 662 4.27 10.01 15.95
N ILE A 663 4.46 8.76 15.53
CA ILE A 663 4.75 8.39 14.14
C ILE A 663 3.57 7.59 13.59
N GLN A 664 2.93 8.10 12.53
CA GLN A 664 1.92 7.38 11.77
C GLN A 664 2.52 6.90 10.44
N ASP A 665 2.86 5.62 10.35
CA ASP A 665 3.31 5.04 9.08
C ASP A 665 2.13 4.54 8.25
N GLU A 666 2.28 4.54 6.93
CA GLU A 666 1.23 4.18 5.95
C GLU A 666 -0.12 4.87 6.23
N LEU A 667 -0.12 6.20 6.34
CA LEU A 667 -1.30 7.03 6.67
C LEU A 667 -2.54 6.73 5.82
N HIS A 668 -2.35 6.34 4.56
CA HIS A 668 -3.43 6.00 3.64
C HIS A 668 -4.27 4.79 4.09
N LEU A 669 -3.77 3.95 5.00
CA LEU A 669 -4.51 2.81 5.54
C LEU A 669 -5.49 3.21 6.64
N ILE A 670 -5.36 4.42 7.21
CA ILE A 670 -6.31 4.95 8.20
C ILE A 670 -7.41 5.67 7.44
N SER A 671 -8.33 4.87 6.90
CA SER A 671 -9.40 5.31 6.01
C SER A 671 -10.75 4.69 6.38
N GLY A 672 -11.84 5.27 5.86
CA GLY A 672 -13.16 4.68 5.94
C GLY A 672 -13.63 4.45 7.39
N PRO A 673 -14.24 3.30 7.71
CA PRO A 673 -14.73 3.00 9.06
C PRO A 673 -13.62 2.97 10.12
N LEU A 674 -12.49 2.33 9.81
CA LEU A 674 -11.34 2.24 10.73
C LEU A 674 -10.79 3.62 11.04
N GLY A 675 -10.57 4.45 10.01
CA GLY A 675 -10.07 5.80 10.19
C GLY A 675 -11.04 6.67 10.99
N THR A 676 -12.33 6.51 10.75
CA THR A 676 -13.39 7.23 11.46
C THR A 676 -13.37 6.93 12.96
N MET A 677 -13.29 5.66 13.38
CA MET A 677 -13.17 5.29 14.78
C MET A 677 -11.83 5.73 15.38
N ALA A 678 -10.72 5.55 14.65
CA ALA A 678 -9.41 5.98 15.10
C ALA A 678 -9.38 7.50 15.37
N GLY A 679 -9.90 8.32 14.45
CA GLY A 679 -9.94 9.78 14.61
C GLY A 679 -10.73 10.25 15.83
N LEU A 680 -11.75 9.47 16.26
CA LEU A 680 -12.46 9.73 17.50
C LEU A 680 -11.60 9.41 18.73
N TYR A 681 -10.95 8.24 18.77
CA TYR A 681 -10.06 7.85 19.87
C TYR A 681 -8.78 8.68 19.96
N GLU A 682 -8.32 9.28 18.87
CA GLU A 682 -7.22 10.25 18.88
C GLU A 682 -7.51 11.45 19.78
N THR A 683 -8.78 11.78 20.02
CA THR A 683 -9.18 12.77 21.05
C THR A 683 -8.61 12.41 22.42
N ALA A 684 -8.77 11.14 22.83
CA ALA A 684 -8.28 10.66 24.11
C ALA A 684 -6.75 10.55 24.12
N ILE A 685 -6.16 9.99 23.07
CA ILE A 685 -4.70 9.82 22.98
C ILE A 685 -3.98 11.16 23.07
N GLU A 686 -4.45 12.16 22.32
CA GLU A 686 -3.81 13.47 22.30
C GLU A 686 -3.97 14.21 23.64
N ALA A 687 -5.15 14.12 24.26
CA ALA A 687 -5.40 14.70 25.58
C ALA A 687 -4.45 14.08 26.62
N LEU A 688 -4.33 12.75 26.66
CA LEU A 688 -3.43 12.02 27.56
C LEU A 688 -1.94 12.33 27.30
N CYS A 689 -1.58 12.74 26.08
CA CYS A 689 -0.23 13.15 25.74
C CYS A 689 0.06 14.64 26.00
N THR A 690 -0.97 15.45 26.22
CA THR A 690 -0.83 16.90 26.32
C THR A 690 -0.55 17.32 27.75
N ARG A 691 0.49 18.15 27.94
CA ARG A 691 0.83 18.72 29.26
C ARG A 691 0.54 20.22 29.31
N PRO A 692 0.22 20.77 30.49
CA PRO A 692 0.27 22.20 30.71
C PRO A 692 1.67 22.73 30.37
N GLY A 693 1.76 23.83 29.62
CA GLY A 693 3.00 24.56 29.36
C GLY A 693 2.91 25.98 29.88
N GLN A 694 4.02 26.72 29.85
CA GLN A 694 4.08 28.08 30.38
C GLN A 694 3.36 29.07 29.45
N LYS A 695 3.61 28.99 28.14
CA LYS A 695 2.96 29.85 27.14
C LYS A 695 1.82 29.15 26.40
N LYS A 696 1.97 27.85 26.14
CA LYS A 696 0.99 27.05 25.41
C LYS A 696 1.02 25.59 25.85
N PRO A 697 -0.07 24.82 25.65
CA PRO A 697 -0.08 23.39 25.89
C PRO A 697 1.05 22.68 25.12
N ARG A 698 1.75 21.78 25.81
CA ARG A 698 2.84 20.97 25.25
C ARG A 698 2.22 19.71 24.66
N ARG A 699 1.88 19.78 23.38
CA ARG A 699 1.35 18.65 22.59
C ARG A 699 2.50 17.78 22.06
N PRO A 700 2.25 16.50 21.75
CA PRO A 700 3.23 15.67 21.04
C PRO A 700 3.44 16.18 19.61
N LYS A 701 4.65 16.01 19.08
CA LYS A 701 4.93 16.21 17.64
C LYS A 701 4.39 15.01 16.87
N VAL A 702 3.70 15.24 15.76
CA VAL A 702 3.16 14.18 14.91
C VAL A 702 3.88 14.19 13.57
N VAL A 703 4.36 13.02 13.16
CA VAL A 703 4.94 12.77 11.84
C VAL A 703 4.16 11.66 11.17
N ALA A 704 3.81 11.84 9.91
CA ALA A 704 3.13 10.83 9.11
C ALA A 704 3.97 10.43 7.89
N SER A 705 3.70 9.25 7.34
CA SER A 705 4.44 8.67 6.21
C SER A 705 3.46 7.97 5.26
N THR A 706 3.60 8.20 3.96
CA THR A 706 2.79 7.51 2.93
C THR A 706 3.48 7.52 1.56
N ALA A 707 3.07 6.62 0.66
CA ALA A 707 3.50 6.60 -0.74
C ALA A 707 2.43 7.13 -1.71
N THR A 708 1.17 7.12 -1.29
CA THR A 708 0.02 7.53 -2.09
C THR A 708 -0.96 8.21 -1.16
N VAL A 709 -1.24 9.49 -1.39
CA VAL A 709 -2.22 10.24 -0.60
C VAL A 709 -2.81 11.34 -1.45
N ARG A 710 -4.08 11.62 -1.22
CA ARG A 710 -4.80 12.77 -1.76
C ARG A 710 -5.68 13.34 -0.65
N GLN A 711 -5.83 14.66 -0.64
CA GLN A 711 -6.44 15.49 0.39
C GLN A 711 -5.86 15.21 1.79
N ALA A 712 -4.53 15.05 1.87
CA ALA A 712 -3.83 14.72 3.10
C ALA A 712 -4.13 15.69 4.25
N GLN A 713 -4.28 16.99 3.95
CA GLN A 713 -4.65 18.01 4.93
C GLN A 713 -5.98 17.72 5.61
N LYS A 714 -7.03 17.38 4.84
CA LYS A 714 -8.37 17.07 5.39
C LYS A 714 -8.33 15.79 6.21
N GLN A 715 -7.68 14.74 5.70
CA GLN A 715 -7.54 13.48 6.43
C GLN A 715 -6.80 13.68 7.76
N ILE A 716 -5.68 14.40 7.76
CA ILE A 716 -4.89 14.71 8.97
C ILE A 716 -5.66 15.59 9.94
N GLN A 717 -6.43 16.56 9.45
CA GLN A 717 -7.24 17.40 10.31
C GLN A 717 -8.34 16.59 11.01
N ALA A 718 -9.04 15.72 10.27
CA ALA A 718 -10.03 14.82 10.84
C ALA A 718 -9.41 13.84 11.86
N LEU A 719 -8.24 13.27 11.55
CA LEU A 719 -7.58 12.27 12.39
C LEU A 719 -6.85 12.85 13.60
N PHE A 720 -6.17 13.98 13.46
CA PHE A 720 -5.26 14.53 14.49
C PHE A 720 -5.66 15.93 14.97
N GLY A 721 -6.73 16.55 14.44
CA GLY A 721 -7.17 17.89 14.88
C GLY A 721 -6.08 18.94 14.72
N ARG A 722 -5.19 18.73 13.75
CA ARG A 722 -4.10 19.65 13.42
C ARG A 722 -4.47 20.40 12.15
N GLU A 723 -4.40 21.72 12.25
CA GLU A 723 -4.84 22.60 11.18
C GLU A 723 -3.85 22.69 10.02
N ARG A 724 -2.61 22.25 10.21
CA ARG A 724 -1.53 22.45 9.25
C ARG A 724 -0.74 21.17 9.04
N THR A 725 -0.70 20.76 7.79
CA THR A 725 0.11 19.66 7.26
C THR A 725 1.14 20.24 6.31
N GLU A 726 2.40 19.85 6.48
CA GLU A 726 3.46 20.14 5.52
C GLU A 726 3.90 18.84 4.85
N VAL A 727 3.72 18.76 3.54
CA VAL A 727 4.18 17.60 2.75
C VAL A 727 5.66 17.77 2.44
N PHE A 728 6.46 16.77 2.80
CA PHE A 728 7.90 16.76 2.58
C PHE A 728 8.35 15.52 1.79
N PRO A 729 9.20 15.67 0.75
CA PRO A 729 9.65 16.93 0.16
C PRO A 729 8.52 17.77 -0.45
N PRO A 730 8.61 19.11 -0.41
CA PRO A 730 7.68 19.97 -1.13
C PRO A 730 7.75 19.70 -2.63
N LEU A 731 6.60 19.67 -3.28
CA LEU A 731 6.50 19.42 -4.71
C LEU A 731 6.97 20.64 -5.52
N GLY A 732 7.68 20.38 -6.62
CA GLY A 732 7.99 21.39 -7.63
C GLY A 732 6.85 21.57 -8.64
N PRO A 733 6.90 22.62 -9.48
CA PRO A 733 5.96 22.81 -10.57
C PRO A 733 6.08 21.72 -11.65
N ASP A 734 7.28 21.13 -11.79
CA ASP A 734 7.51 19.96 -12.62
C ASP A 734 7.57 18.69 -11.76
N LEU A 735 6.89 17.63 -12.20
CA LEU A 735 6.93 16.33 -11.55
C LEU A 735 8.34 15.72 -11.56
N ARG A 736 9.15 16.04 -12.58
CA ARG A 736 10.46 15.43 -12.81
C ARG A 736 11.58 16.01 -11.96
N ASP A 737 11.37 17.19 -11.36
CA ASP A 737 12.34 17.86 -10.52
C ASP A 737 11.69 18.45 -9.26
N ALA A 738 11.89 17.79 -8.12
CA ALA A 738 11.41 18.22 -6.81
C ALA A 738 12.58 18.57 -5.86
N PHE A 739 13.75 18.93 -6.39
CA PHE A 739 15.02 19.19 -5.69
C PHE A 739 15.61 17.97 -4.94
N PHE A 740 14.87 17.43 -3.96
CA PHE A 740 15.25 16.27 -3.17
C PHE A 740 15.06 14.94 -3.93
N ALA A 741 14.23 14.95 -4.97
CA ALA A 741 13.99 13.83 -5.86
C ALA A 741 14.05 14.27 -7.33
N ARG A 742 14.51 13.37 -8.19
CA ARG A 742 14.43 13.51 -9.66
C ARG A 742 13.80 12.26 -10.28
N THR A 743 13.03 12.45 -11.33
CA THR A 743 12.58 11.35 -12.18
C THR A 743 13.69 11.04 -13.18
N VAL A 744 14.18 9.80 -13.17
CA VAL A 744 15.26 9.34 -14.03
C VAL A 744 14.67 8.95 -15.39
N PRO A 745 15.16 9.55 -16.50
CA PRO A 745 14.71 9.18 -17.84
C PRO A 745 15.00 7.71 -18.16
N LEU A 746 14.12 7.09 -18.96
CA LEU A 746 14.29 5.69 -19.39
C LEU A 746 15.57 5.43 -20.21
N SER A 747 16.17 6.49 -20.78
CA SER A 747 17.46 6.42 -21.46
C SER A 747 18.65 6.22 -20.50
N GLU A 748 18.51 6.61 -19.23
CA GLU A 748 19.52 6.44 -18.19
C GLU A 748 19.28 5.14 -17.42
N LYS A 749 18.04 4.89 -16.96
CA LYS A 749 17.67 3.71 -16.18
C LYS A 749 16.32 3.13 -16.57
N ARG A 750 16.24 1.80 -16.58
CA ARG A 750 14.99 1.08 -16.82
C ARG A 750 14.03 1.24 -15.64
N GLY A 751 12.76 1.37 -15.99
CA GLY A 751 11.64 1.51 -15.07
C GLY A 751 10.92 0.20 -14.82
N ARG A 752 9.71 0.28 -14.25
CA ARG A 752 8.79 -0.88 -14.17
C ARG A 752 7.95 -0.91 -15.43
N LEU A 753 7.94 -2.05 -16.11
CA LEU A 753 7.17 -2.25 -17.34
C LEU A 753 5.80 -2.82 -16.99
N TYR A 754 4.76 -2.11 -17.37
CA TYR A 754 3.37 -2.53 -17.25
C TYR A 754 2.88 -3.05 -18.60
N VAL A 755 2.20 -4.18 -18.58
CA VAL A 755 1.65 -4.88 -19.75
C VAL A 755 0.17 -5.13 -19.53
N GLY A 756 -0.68 -4.67 -20.43
CA GLY A 756 -2.12 -4.94 -20.38
C GLY A 756 -2.47 -6.16 -21.22
N ILE A 757 -3.31 -7.05 -20.70
CA ILE A 757 -3.87 -8.17 -21.47
C ILE A 757 -5.39 -8.13 -21.35
N ALA A 758 -6.07 -8.18 -22.48
CA ALA A 758 -7.51 -8.36 -22.55
C ALA A 758 -7.84 -9.38 -23.64
N ALA A 759 -8.64 -10.38 -23.29
CA ALA A 759 -9.10 -11.41 -24.21
C ALA A 759 -10.63 -11.35 -24.32
N GLN A 760 -11.13 -10.59 -25.29
CA GLN A 760 -12.56 -10.46 -25.50
C GLN A 760 -13.15 -11.78 -26.00
N GLY A 761 -14.20 -12.28 -25.34
CA GLY A 761 -14.82 -13.57 -25.67
C GLY A 761 -14.18 -14.78 -24.98
N LYS A 762 -13.22 -14.58 -24.08
CA LYS A 762 -12.58 -15.62 -23.27
C LYS A 762 -12.80 -15.34 -21.79
N SER A 763 -12.86 -16.38 -20.97
CA SER A 763 -12.95 -16.25 -19.51
C SER A 763 -11.67 -15.72 -18.86
N ALA A 764 -11.83 -15.12 -17.68
CA ALA A 764 -10.71 -14.69 -16.84
C ALA A 764 -9.80 -15.86 -16.44
N LYS A 765 -10.37 -17.05 -16.20
CA LYS A 765 -9.63 -18.29 -15.91
C LYS A 765 -8.69 -18.68 -17.04
N VAL A 766 -9.17 -18.70 -18.29
CA VAL A 766 -8.33 -19.04 -19.46
C VAL A 766 -7.21 -18.02 -19.65
N MET A 767 -7.52 -16.73 -19.48
CA MET A 767 -6.51 -15.66 -19.58
C MET A 767 -5.42 -15.80 -18.50
N LEU A 768 -5.81 -16.05 -17.25
CA LEU A 768 -4.89 -16.29 -16.13
C LEU A 768 -3.98 -17.48 -16.39
N LEU A 769 -4.57 -18.63 -16.76
CA LEU A 769 -3.84 -19.86 -17.03
C LEU A 769 -2.82 -19.65 -18.16
N ARG A 770 -3.22 -19.04 -19.28
CA ARG A 770 -2.33 -18.78 -20.43
C ARG A 770 -1.19 -17.84 -20.07
N ALA A 771 -1.46 -16.75 -19.35
CA ALA A 771 -0.43 -15.81 -18.92
C ALA A 771 0.59 -16.48 -17.99
N TYR A 772 0.14 -17.28 -17.01
CA TYR A 772 1.02 -17.98 -16.08
C TYR A 772 1.91 -19.00 -16.81
N LEU A 773 1.32 -19.80 -17.70
CA LEU A 773 2.07 -20.80 -18.46
C LEU A 773 3.15 -20.15 -19.35
N ALA A 774 2.79 -19.12 -20.11
CA ALA A 774 3.71 -18.41 -20.99
C ALA A 774 4.88 -17.78 -20.20
N LEU A 775 4.57 -17.01 -19.15
CA LEU A 775 5.59 -16.31 -18.36
C LEU A 775 6.53 -17.29 -17.64
N MET A 776 5.99 -18.28 -16.94
CA MET A 776 6.80 -19.21 -16.15
C MET A 776 7.66 -20.13 -17.02
N SER A 777 7.14 -20.54 -18.18
CA SER A 777 7.86 -21.39 -19.13
C SER A 777 8.93 -20.61 -19.90
N ALA A 778 8.66 -19.35 -20.28
CA ALA A 778 9.66 -18.47 -20.89
C ALA A 778 10.77 -18.08 -19.89
N ALA A 779 10.43 -17.87 -18.62
CA ALA A 779 11.41 -17.61 -17.56
C ALA A 779 12.34 -18.81 -17.36
N GLN A 780 11.79 -20.03 -17.35
CA GLN A 780 12.59 -21.27 -17.32
C GLN A 780 13.55 -21.34 -18.50
N ARG A 781 13.08 -20.96 -19.70
CA ARG A 781 13.93 -20.95 -20.89
C ARG A 781 15.11 -19.98 -20.75
N CYS A 782 14.83 -18.77 -20.30
CA CYS A 782 15.86 -17.76 -20.05
C CYS A 782 16.85 -18.22 -18.97
N LEU A 783 16.39 -18.92 -17.93
CA LEU A 783 17.26 -19.50 -16.90
C LEU A 783 18.25 -20.49 -17.51
N SER A 784 17.76 -21.46 -18.28
CA SER A 784 18.57 -22.51 -18.92
C SER A 784 19.60 -21.93 -19.91
N GLU A 785 19.21 -20.94 -20.70
CA GLU A 785 20.12 -20.27 -21.65
C GLU A 785 21.24 -19.48 -20.97
N ASN A 786 21.02 -19.05 -19.73
CA ASN A 786 21.98 -18.30 -18.94
C ASN A 786 22.72 -19.18 -17.90
N GLY A 787 22.87 -20.48 -18.17
CA GLY A 787 23.68 -21.39 -17.36
C GLY A 787 22.92 -22.14 -16.25
N GLY A 788 21.59 -22.00 -16.20
CA GLY A 788 20.73 -22.74 -15.28
C GLY A 788 20.77 -22.23 -13.83
N ASP A 789 20.32 -23.09 -12.91
CA ASP A 789 20.27 -22.86 -11.47
C ASP A 789 21.65 -22.90 -10.80
N ARG A 790 22.69 -23.42 -11.46
CA ARG A 790 24.05 -23.44 -10.92
C ARG A 790 24.70 -22.05 -10.85
N VAL A 791 24.15 -21.08 -11.56
CA VAL A 791 24.65 -19.69 -11.59
C VAL A 791 23.95 -18.88 -10.49
N ALA A 792 24.70 -18.49 -9.46
CA ALA A 792 24.14 -17.78 -8.31
C ALA A 792 23.46 -16.44 -8.66
N ASN A 793 23.99 -15.72 -9.65
CA ASN A 793 23.44 -14.43 -10.11
C ASN A 793 22.86 -14.55 -11.53
N ASN A 794 21.98 -15.53 -11.76
CA ASN A 794 21.34 -15.69 -13.05
C ASN A 794 20.38 -14.50 -13.34
N PRO A 795 20.45 -13.85 -14.52
CA PRO A 795 19.59 -12.72 -14.85
C PRO A 795 18.09 -13.06 -14.89
N ALA A 796 17.71 -14.34 -15.02
CA ALA A 796 16.32 -14.79 -15.00
C ALA A 796 15.74 -15.00 -13.59
N ASP A 797 16.59 -15.09 -12.55
CA ASP A 797 16.18 -15.35 -11.17
C ASP A 797 15.02 -14.46 -10.68
N PRO A 798 15.00 -13.13 -10.92
CA PRO A 798 13.91 -12.25 -10.47
C PRO A 798 12.53 -12.63 -11.01
N TYR A 799 12.48 -13.29 -12.18
CA TYR A 799 11.25 -13.67 -12.88
C TYR A 799 10.89 -15.15 -12.69
N MET A 800 11.71 -15.90 -11.95
CA MET A 800 11.40 -17.29 -11.63
C MET A 800 10.24 -17.39 -10.63
N THR A 801 10.09 -16.43 -9.72
CA THR A 801 8.93 -16.36 -8.82
C THR A 801 7.81 -15.55 -9.45
N LEU A 802 6.66 -16.17 -9.69
CA LEU A 802 5.45 -15.49 -10.16
C LEU A 802 4.58 -15.09 -8.96
N LEU A 803 4.35 -13.78 -8.83
CA LEU A 803 3.49 -13.23 -7.79
C LEU A 803 2.10 -12.87 -8.36
N GLY A 804 1.07 -13.60 -7.96
CA GLY A 804 -0.32 -13.36 -8.36
C GLY A 804 -1.03 -12.42 -7.41
N TYR A 805 -1.57 -11.30 -7.91
CA TYR A 805 -2.34 -10.33 -7.14
C TYR A 805 -3.83 -10.41 -7.47
N PHE A 806 -4.68 -10.46 -6.44
CA PHE A 806 -6.13 -10.56 -6.55
C PHE A 806 -6.84 -9.51 -5.70
N ASN A 807 -7.97 -9.01 -6.21
CA ASN A 807 -8.75 -7.98 -5.53
C ASN A 807 -9.60 -8.53 -4.39
N SER A 808 -9.83 -9.84 -4.35
CA SER A 808 -10.62 -10.51 -3.31
C SER A 808 -10.05 -11.87 -2.95
N LEU A 809 -10.32 -12.33 -1.73
CA LEU A 809 -9.96 -13.68 -1.27
C LEU A 809 -10.68 -14.77 -2.08
N ARG A 810 -11.87 -14.47 -2.62
CA ARG A 810 -12.64 -15.38 -3.49
C ARG A 810 -11.93 -15.63 -4.82
N GLU A 811 -11.57 -14.57 -5.55
CA GLU A 811 -10.83 -14.69 -6.83
C GLU A 811 -9.48 -15.42 -6.60
N LEU A 812 -8.82 -15.15 -5.47
CA LEU A 812 -7.59 -15.84 -5.08
C LEU A 812 -7.82 -17.33 -4.82
N GLY A 813 -8.88 -17.69 -4.09
CA GLY A 813 -9.23 -19.08 -3.80
C GLY A 813 -9.49 -19.90 -5.07
N GLY A 814 -10.23 -19.35 -6.03
CA GLY A 814 -10.42 -19.98 -7.34
C GLY A 814 -9.11 -20.14 -8.13
N SER A 815 -8.26 -19.11 -8.09
CA SER A 815 -6.96 -19.10 -8.76
C SER A 815 -5.95 -20.08 -8.14
N ARG A 816 -6.01 -20.31 -6.83
CA ARG A 816 -5.17 -21.29 -6.14
C ARG A 816 -5.37 -22.70 -6.69
N ARG A 817 -6.63 -23.12 -6.87
CA ARG A 817 -6.95 -24.43 -7.47
C ARG A 817 -6.40 -24.55 -8.89
N ILE A 818 -6.53 -23.50 -9.69
CA ILE A 818 -5.97 -23.46 -11.06
C ILE A 818 -4.45 -23.65 -11.04
N VAL A 819 -3.74 -23.04 -10.09
CA VAL A 819 -2.29 -23.21 -9.95
C VAL A 819 -1.93 -24.64 -9.54
N GLU A 820 -2.59 -25.17 -8.51
CA GLU A 820 -2.33 -26.50 -7.94
C GLU A 820 -2.61 -27.63 -8.96
N ASP A 821 -3.68 -27.52 -9.73
CA ASP A 821 -4.14 -28.59 -10.63
C ASP A 821 -3.70 -28.37 -12.09
N GLU A 822 -3.97 -27.19 -12.66
CA GLU A 822 -3.82 -26.97 -14.10
C GLU A 822 -2.45 -26.42 -14.49
N VAL A 823 -1.98 -25.35 -13.83
CA VAL A 823 -0.68 -24.73 -14.15
C VAL A 823 0.44 -25.75 -13.93
N ARG A 824 0.47 -26.38 -12.76
CA ARG A 824 1.48 -27.40 -12.43
C ARG A 824 1.53 -28.54 -13.45
N THR A 825 0.38 -29.05 -13.86
CA THR A 825 0.30 -30.17 -14.81
C THR A 825 0.69 -29.74 -16.23
N ARG A 826 0.18 -28.60 -16.70
CA ARG A 826 0.39 -28.13 -18.07
C ARG A 826 1.79 -27.56 -18.30
N LEU A 827 2.46 -26.98 -17.29
CA LEU A 827 3.84 -26.46 -17.42
C LEU A 827 4.85 -27.52 -17.87
N ASN A 828 4.64 -28.79 -17.47
CA ASN A 828 5.53 -29.88 -17.84
C ASN A 828 5.45 -30.22 -19.34
N GLY A 829 4.31 -29.98 -19.99
CA GLY A 829 4.11 -30.16 -21.43
C GLY A 829 4.26 -28.88 -22.25
N TYR A 830 4.23 -27.70 -21.62
CA TYR A 830 4.11 -26.42 -22.34
C TYR A 830 5.29 -26.12 -23.27
N GLY A 831 6.50 -26.65 -22.99
CA GLY A 831 7.66 -26.53 -23.88
C GLY A 831 7.56 -27.30 -25.21
N GLU A 832 6.52 -28.14 -25.38
CA GLU A 832 6.19 -28.82 -26.64
C GLU A 832 5.37 -27.93 -27.57
N ARG A 833 4.84 -26.81 -27.06
CA ARG A 833 4.11 -25.82 -27.83
C ARG A 833 5.07 -25.08 -28.78
N ARG A 834 5.15 -25.58 -30.00
CA ARG A 834 6.06 -25.09 -31.06
C ARG A 834 5.34 -24.93 -32.37
N ARG A 835 5.82 -23.99 -33.18
CA ARG A 835 5.42 -23.85 -34.57
C ARG A 835 5.97 -25.01 -35.39
N VAL A 836 5.34 -25.33 -36.51
CA VAL A 836 5.84 -26.38 -37.41
C VAL A 836 7.19 -25.94 -37.99
N GLY A 837 8.19 -26.81 -37.93
CA GLY A 837 9.58 -26.51 -38.33
C GLY A 837 10.44 -25.81 -37.26
N GLU A 838 9.88 -25.43 -36.10
CA GLU A 838 10.62 -24.79 -35.02
C GLU A 838 11.43 -25.82 -34.20
N LYS A 839 12.74 -25.91 -34.48
CA LYS A 839 13.64 -26.86 -33.78
C LYS A 839 13.75 -26.55 -32.28
N ARG A 840 13.76 -25.27 -31.92
CA ARG A 840 13.93 -24.81 -30.54
C ARG A 840 12.93 -23.69 -30.24
N GLY A 841 11.91 -24.01 -29.43
CA GLY A 841 10.85 -23.08 -29.05
C GLY A 841 11.29 -22.00 -28.04
N ILE A 842 10.42 -21.01 -27.87
CA ILE A 842 10.51 -19.93 -26.86
C ILE A 842 10.12 -20.37 -25.44
N PHE A 843 9.51 -21.55 -25.32
CA PHE A 843 9.04 -22.14 -24.06
C PHE A 843 9.89 -23.35 -23.67
N GLU A 844 10.05 -23.57 -22.37
CA GLU A 844 10.71 -24.74 -21.80
C GLU A 844 9.88 -25.41 -20.72
N ARG A 845 10.03 -26.74 -20.59
CA ARG A 845 9.33 -27.51 -19.57
C ARG A 845 9.79 -27.06 -18.18
N ARG A 846 8.84 -26.76 -17.30
CA ARG A 846 9.11 -26.37 -15.91
C ARG A 846 8.33 -27.26 -14.96
N ARG A 847 8.97 -27.65 -13.86
CA ARG A 847 8.31 -28.29 -12.71
C ARG A 847 8.33 -27.31 -11.55
N ILE A 848 7.22 -27.24 -10.83
CA ILE A 848 7.04 -26.33 -9.69
C ILE A 848 6.66 -27.14 -8.45
N SER A 849 6.94 -26.57 -7.28
CA SER A 849 6.53 -27.14 -5.99
C SER A 849 5.01 -27.34 -5.92
N PRO A 850 4.51 -28.40 -5.25
CA PRO A 850 3.09 -28.53 -4.94
C PRO A 850 2.59 -27.47 -3.95
N ASP A 851 3.49 -26.87 -3.16
CA ASP A 851 3.13 -25.87 -2.16
C ASP A 851 2.89 -24.51 -2.81
N VAL A 852 1.64 -24.02 -2.75
CA VAL A 852 1.28 -22.65 -3.10
C VAL A 852 1.25 -21.79 -1.85
N TYR A 853 2.06 -20.73 -1.84
CA TYR A 853 2.16 -19.84 -0.70
C TYR A 853 1.21 -18.65 -0.84
N GLU A 854 0.71 -18.18 0.29
CA GLU A 854 -0.22 -17.06 0.35
C GLU A 854 0.28 -15.91 1.21
N LEU A 855 -0.06 -14.70 0.75
CA LEU A 855 0.07 -13.45 1.47
C LEU A 855 -1.34 -12.83 1.59
N THR A 856 -2.13 -13.37 2.51
CA THR A 856 -3.53 -12.98 2.75
C THR A 856 -3.85 -12.84 4.24
N SER A 857 -4.95 -12.15 4.57
CA SER A 857 -5.40 -11.94 5.95
C SER A 857 -5.82 -13.23 6.68
N ARG A 858 -6.13 -14.30 5.93
CA ARG A 858 -6.47 -15.63 6.47
C ARG A 858 -5.25 -16.43 6.94
N GLU A 859 -4.06 -16.12 6.45
CA GLU A 859 -2.84 -16.80 6.87
C GLU A 859 -2.37 -16.29 8.24
N THR A 860 -1.87 -17.20 9.07
CA THR A 860 -1.33 -16.83 10.37
C THR A 860 -0.07 -15.97 10.21
N THR A 861 0.19 -15.06 11.15
CA THR A 861 1.37 -14.19 11.14
C THR A 861 2.69 -14.98 10.95
N ALA A 862 2.77 -16.17 11.56
CA ALA A 862 3.94 -17.05 11.44
C ALA A 862 4.12 -17.60 10.02
N ARG A 863 3.04 -18.05 9.37
CA ARG A 863 3.10 -18.53 7.98
C ARG A 863 3.47 -17.43 7.01
N VAL A 864 2.93 -16.23 7.19
CA VAL A 864 3.27 -15.09 6.33
C VAL A 864 4.74 -14.68 6.49
N ALA A 865 5.28 -14.73 7.71
CA ALA A 865 6.70 -14.48 7.96
C ALA A 865 7.59 -15.52 7.23
N ASP A 866 7.25 -16.81 7.31
CA ASP A 866 8.00 -17.86 6.60
C ASP A 866 7.87 -17.73 5.07
N THR A 867 6.66 -17.49 4.53
CA THR A 867 6.44 -17.22 3.10
C THR A 867 7.34 -16.09 2.61
N LYS A 868 7.38 -14.98 3.36
CA LYS A 868 8.20 -13.82 3.03
C LYS A 868 9.70 -14.18 3.01
N ARG A 869 10.18 -14.94 3.99
CA ARG A 869 11.56 -15.42 4.02
C ARG A 869 11.88 -16.25 2.77
N ARG A 870 10.99 -17.18 2.41
CA ARG A 870 11.17 -18.04 1.22
C ARG A 870 11.14 -17.25 -0.09
N LEU A 871 10.32 -16.21 -0.18
CA LEU A 871 10.27 -15.31 -1.34
C LEU A 871 11.59 -14.55 -1.58
N ALA A 872 12.42 -14.38 -0.55
CA ALA A 872 13.73 -13.75 -0.67
C ALA A 872 14.83 -14.69 -1.20
N LEU A 873 14.60 -16.01 -1.21
CA LEU A 873 15.56 -17.03 -1.64
C LEU A 873 15.69 -17.05 -3.16
N ALA A 874 16.92 -17.22 -3.65
CA ALA A 874 17.20 -17.40 -5.07
C ALA A 874 16.74 -18.78 -5.58
N VAL A 875 16.57 -18.93 -6.90
CA VAL A 875 16.10 -20.17 -7.53
C VAL A 875 17.00 -21.38 -7.26
N ASN A 876 18.27 -21.13 -6.95
CA ASN A 876 19.27 -22.15 -6.64
C ASN A 876 19.30 -22.55 -5.16
N GLU A 877 18.49 -21.91 -4.32
CA GLU A 877 18.36 -22.21 -2.91
C GLU A 877 17.17 -23.15 -2.67
N ASP A 878 17.32 -24.03 -1.68
CA ASP A 878 16.27 -24.94 -1.25
C ASP A 878 15.06 -24.15 -0.71
N HIS A 879 13.86 -24.64 -0.98
CA HIS A 879 12.59 -24.03 -0.56
C HIS A 879 12.29 -22.64 -1.13
N HIS A 880 12.91 -22.27 -2.26
CA HIS A 880 12.48 -21.10 -3.02
C HIS A 880 11.01 -21.22 -3.45
N VAL A 881 10.38 -20.08 -3.72
CA VAL A 881 8.96 -20.02 -4.09
C VAL A 881 8.82 -19.87 -5.60
N ASP A 882 8.11 -20.80 -6.24
CA ASP A 882 7.73 -20.70 -7.66
C ASP A 882 6.55 -19.74 -7.86
N VAL A 883 5.51 -19.88 -7.04
CA VAL A 883 4.27 -19.10 -7.11
C VAL A 883 3.84 -18.67 -5.72
N ALA A 884 3.53 -17.38 -5.56
CA ALA A 884 2.86 -16.85 -4.39
C ALA A 884 1.61 -16.07 -4.80
N LEU A 885 0.51 -16.24 -4.07
CA LEU A 885 -0.74 -15.52 -4.29
C LEU A 885 -0.96 -14.51 -3.17
N ALA A 886 -1.43 -13.32 -3.53
CA ALA A 886 -1.54 -12.20 -2.61
C ALA A 886 -2.81 -11.37 -2.85
N THR A 887 -3.31 -10.75 -1.79
CA THR A 887 -4.30 -9.65 -1.85
C THR A 887 -3.65 -8.33 -1.44
N ASN A 888 -4.45 -7.33 -1.06
CA ASN A 888 -4.00 -6.02 -0.54
C ASN A 888 -2.89 -6.12 0.52
N MET A 889 -2.74 -7.24 1.22
CA MET A 889 -1.73 -7.44 2.24
C MET A 889 -0.29 -7.31 1.71
N ILE A 890 -0.04 -7.53 0.42
CA ILE A 890 1.29 -7.30 -0.17
C ILE A 890 1.59 -5.83 -0.42
N SER A 891 0.55 -4.99 -0.54
CA SER A 891 0.70 -3.54 -0.73
C SER A 891 1.38 -2.88 0.46
N VAL A 892 1.42 -3.57 1.61
CA VAL A 892 1.95 -3.08 2.88
C VAL A 892 3.15 -3.91 3.39
N GLY A 893 4.16 -3.24 3.96
CA GLY A 893 5.14 -3.89 4.85
C GLY A 893 6.05 -5.02 4.32
N LEU A 894 6.00 -5.37 3.03
CA LEU A 894 6.85 -6.42 2.43
C LEU A 894 8.00 -5.80 1.62
N ASP A 895 9.24 -5.93 2.11
CA ASP A 895 10.45 -5.41 1.43
C ASP A 895 11.34 -6.54 0.91
N ILE A 896 10.98 -7.09 -0.25
CA ILE A 896 11.76 -8.14 -0.94
C ILE A 896 12.31 -7.56 -2.23
N THR A 897 13.64 -7.43 -2.33
CA THR A 897 14.32 -6.81 -3.48
C THR A 897 14.46 -7.74 -4.68
N ARG A 898 14.34 -9.06 -4.47
CA ARG A 898 14.52 -10.08 -5.51
C ARG A 898 13.41 -10.09 -6.56
N LEU A 899 12.16 -9.82 -6.18
CA LEU A 899 11.00 -10.07 -7.03
C LEU A 899 10.95 -9.15 -8.26
N GLY A 900 10.83 -9.75 -9.45
CA GLY A 900 10.78 -9.06 -10.73
C GLY A 900 9.47 -9.24 -11.51
N LEU A 901 8.62 -10.21 -11.17
CA LEU A 901 7.39 -10.55 -11.91
C LEU A 901 6.14 -10.50 -11.03
N MET A 902 5.09 -9.80 -11.50
CA MET A 902 3.76 -9.80 -10.90
C MET A 902 2.67 -9.91 -11.97
N VAL A 903 1.66 -10.74 -11.73
CA VAL A 903 0.44 -10.81 -12.53
C VAL A 903 -0.72 -10.30 -11.69
N VAL A 904 -1.43 -9.28 -12.18
CA VAL A 904 -2.56 -8.64 -11.49
C VAL A 904 -3.86 -9.06 -12.15
N SER A 905 -4.77 -9.70 -11.42
CA SER A 905 -6.07 -10.12 -11.92
C SER A 905 -7.10 -9.00 -11.77
N GLY A 906 -7.47 -8.37 -12.89
CA GLY A 906 -8.36 -7.22 -12.96
C GLY A 906 -7.71 -5.93 -12.44
N GLN A 907 -8.34 -4.78 -12.73
CA GLN A 907 -7.90 -3.52 -12.11
C GLN A 907 -8.43 -3.44 -10.67
N PRO A 908 -7.57 -3.19 -9.66
CA PRO A 908 -8.02 -2.92 -8.29
C PRO A 908 -9.00 -1.76 -8.20
N LYS A 909 -9.89 -1.79 -7.18
CA LYS A 909 -10.90 -0.74 -6.99
C LYS A 909 -10.25 0.63 -6.78
N ALA A 910 -9.17 0.68 -6.00
CA ALA A 910 -8.41 1.90 -5.74
C ALA A 910 -7.09 1.93 -6.53
N THR A 911 -6.80 3.06 -7.17
CA THR A 911 -5.51 3.26 -7.87
C THR A 911 -4.33 3.29 -6.89
N ALA A 912 -4.55 3.79 -5.66
CA ALA A 912 -3.54 3.74 -4.60
C ALA A 912 -3.06 2.31 -4.32
N GLU A 913 -4.00 1.36 -4.18
CA GLU A 913 -3.73 -0.05 -3.96
C GLU A 913 -2.94 -0.67 -5.12
N TYR A 914 -3.35 -0.38 -6.37
CA TYR A 914 -2.65 -0.84 -7.57
C TYR A 914 -1.19 -0.36 -7.61
N ILE A 915 -0.94 0.93 -7.35
CA ILE A 915 0.41 1.50 -7.34
C ILE A 915 1.26 0.84 -6.24
N GLN A 916 0.70 0.66 -5.05
CA GLN A 916 1.42 0.11 -3.92
C GLN A 916 1.76 -1.38 -4.08
N ALA A 917 0.79 -2.20 -4.50
CA ALA A 917 0.99 -3.62 -4.76
C ALA A 917 2.05 -3.82 -5.86
N THR A 918 1.89 -3.14 -7.00
CA THR A 918 2.81 -3.27 -8.14
C THR A 918 4.19 -2.64 -7.89
N SER A 919 4.38 -1.88 -6.81
CA SER A 919 5.69 -1.38 -6.36
C SER A 919 6.52 -2.36 -5.54
N ARG A 920 6.00 -3.58 -5.35
CA ARG A 920 6.69 -4.66 -4.63
C ARG A 920 7.56 -5.51 -5.54
N VAL A 921 7.44 -5.36 -6.86
CA VAL A 921 8.34 -5.94 -7.87
C VAL A 921 9.18 -4.86 -8.54
N GLY A 922 10.40 -5.20 -8.95
CA GLY A 922 11.26 -4.24 -9.65
C GLY A 922 11.89 -3.15 -8.77
N ARG A 923 12.14 -3.46 -7.49
CA ARG A 923 12.74 -2.51 -6.53
C ARG A 923 14.22 -2.30 -6.75
N ASP A 924 14.92 -3.36 -7.13
CA ASP A 924 16.35 -3.32 -7.44
C ASP A 924 16.54 -2.87 -8.90
N GLU A 925 17.50 -1.98 -9.13
CA GLU A 925 17.88 -1.51 -10.46
C GLU A 925 18.40 -2.64 -11.35
N ALA A 926 19.11 -3.59 -10.77
CA ALA A 926 19.61 -4.75 -11.49
C ALA A 926 18.49 -5.74 -11.88
N ARG A 927 17.28 -5.58 -11.33
CA ARG A 927 16.16 -6.54 -11.45
C ARG A 927 14.87 -5.80 -11.83
N PRO A 928 14.77 -5.26 -13.06
CA PRO A 928 13.68 -4.37 -13.43
C PRO A 928 12.32 -5.11 -13.44
N GLY A 929 11.27 -4.46 -12.92
CA GLY A 929 9.96 -5.11 -12.73
C GLY A 929 9.17 -5.30 -14.01
N LEU A 930 8.39 -6.39 -14.07
CA LEU A 930 7.38 -6.72 -15.06
C LEU A 930 6.04 -6.94 -14.36
N VAL A 931 5.05 -6.11 -14.69
CA VAL A 931 3.69 -6.18 -14.16
C VAL A 931 2.74 -6.47 -15.32
N VAL A 932 2.05 -7.61 -15.26
CA VAL A 932 1.08 -8.02 -16.28
C VAL A 932 -0.32 -7.93 -15.71
N THR A 933 -1.14 -7.01 -16.21
CA THR A 933 -2.50 -6.76 -15.72
C THR A 933 -3.51 -7.40 -16.65
N LEU A 934 -4.23 -8.40 -16.13
CA LEU A 934 -5.25 -9.17 -16.83
C LEU A 934 -6.61 -8.46 -16.69
N LEU A 935 -7.03 -7.73 -17.71
CA LEU A 935 -8.20 -6.86 -17.70
C LEU A 935 -9.41 -7.57 -18.28
N ASN A 936 -10.52 -7.58 -17.53
CA ASN A 936 -11.78 -8.13 -18.01
C ASN A 936 -12.59 -7.06 -18.73
N VAL A 937 -12.61 -7.09 -20.07
CA VAL A 937 -13.33 -6.10 -20.91
C VAL A 937 -14.85 -6.06 -20.70
N HIS A 938 -15.43 -7.06 -20.04
CA HIS A 938 -16.83 -7.07 -19.66
C HIS A 938 -17.11 -6.19 -18.43
N LYS A 939 -16.09 -5.89 -17.63
CA LYS A 939 -16.15 -4.88 -16.56
C LYS A 939 -15.84 -3.50 -17.16
N ALA A 940 -16.76 -2.54 -16.97
CA ALA A 940 -16.64 -1.21 -17.56
C ALA A 940 -15.35 -0.48 -17.13
N ARG A 941 -14.93 -0.66 -15.87
CA ARG A 941 -13.68 -0.13 -15.33
C ARG A 941 -12.47 -0.68 -16.09
N ASP A 942 -12.29 -1.99 -16.10
CA ASP A 942 -11.17 -2.67 -16.74
C ASP A 942 -11.07 -2.34 -18.23
N ARG A 943 -12.21 -2.29 -18.95
CA ARG A 943 -12.26 -1.86 -20.35
C ARG A 943 -11.73 -0.44 -20.53
N SER A 944 -12.14 0.50 -19.68
CA SER A 944 -11.66 1.89 -19.73
C SER A 944 -10.15 1.99 -19.51
N HIS A 945 -9.60 1.22 -18.56
CA HIS A 945 -8.14 1.17 -18.34
C HIS A 945 -7.40 0.52 -19.51
N TYR A 946 -7.96 -0.53 -20.12
CA TYR A 946 -7.36 -1.18 -21.28
C TYR A 946 -7.31 -0.25 -22.50
N GLU A 947 -8.43 0.39 -22.85
CA GLU A 947 -8.54 1.28 -24.03
C GLU A 947 -7.67 2.55 -23.93
N ARG A 948 -7.27 2.93 -22.71
CA ARG A 948 -6.46 4.11 -22.39
C ARG A 948 -5.17 3.77 -21.66
N PHE A 949 -4.65 2.55 -21.84
CA PHE A 949 -3.62 1.97 -20.99
C PHE A 949 -2.38 2.85 -20.80
N GLU A 950 -1.81 3.39 -21.88
CA GLU A 950 -0.61 4.23 -21.82
C GLU A 950 -0.86 5.53 -21.08
N PHE A 951 -1.93 6.24 -21.43
CA PHE A 951 -2.28 7.51 -20.78
C PHE A 951 -2.61 7.32 -19.29
N TYR A 952 -3.28 6.23 -18.95
CA TYR A 952 -3.55 5.87 -17.57
C TYR A 952 -2.23 5.66 -16.81
N HIS A 953 -1.33 4.78 -17.26
CA HIS A 953 -0.07 4.51 -16.56
C HIS A 953 0.89 5.71 -16.57
N GLN A 954 0.84 6.57 -17.58
CA GLN A 954 1.58 7.84 -17.61
C GLN A 954 1.14 8.80 -16.49
N SER A 955 -0.12 8.72 -16.04
CA SER A 955 -0.71 9.70 -15.12
C SER A 955 -1.47 9.11 -13.93
N PHE A 956 -1.30 7.82 -13.63
CA PHE A 956 -2.10 7.09 -12.65
C PHE A 956 -2.03 7.64 -11.21
N TYR A 957 -0.97 8.35 -10.83
CA TYR A 957 -0.90 9.03 -9.52
C TYR A 957 -1.96 10.14 -9.40
N ARG A 958 -2.42 10.74 -10.51
CA ARG A 958 -3.56 11.66 -10.52
C ARG A 958 -4.89 10.93 -10.30
N ALA A 959 -4.96 9.64 -10.60
CA ALA A 959 -6.16 8.82 -10.38
C ALA A 959 -6.29 8.31 -8.94
N VAL A 960 -5.31 8.59 -8.06
CA VAL A 960 -5.42 8.28 -6.63
C VAL A 960 -6.63 8.98 -6.02
N GLU A 961 -7.45 8.19 -5.36
CA GLU A 961 -8.70 8.60 -4.75
C GLU A 961 -8.45 9.36 -3.44
N ALA A 962 -9.32 10.33 -3.12
CA ALA A 962 -9.27 11.01 -1.83
C ALA A 962 -9.76 10.07 -0.72
N THR A 963 -9.04 10.03 0.38
CA THR A 963 -9.37 9.19 1.53
C THR A 963 -10.36 9.91 2.45
N SER A 964 -11.46 9.26 2.85
CA SER A 964 -12.48 9.86 3.73
C SER A 964 -12.40 9.31 5.16
N VAL A 965 -12.59 10.21 6.13
CA VAL A 965 -12.60 9.94 7.59
C VAL A 965 -13.59 10.92 8.24
N THR A 966 -14.55 10.43 9.02
CA THR A 966 -15.64 11.26 9.60
C THR A 966 -15.89 10.95 11.09
N PRO A 967 -14.94 11.29 11.99
CA PRO A 967 -14.94 10.83 13.39
C PRO A 967 -16.13 11.32 14.23
N PHE A 968 -16.79 12.41 13.84
CA PHE A 968 -17.98 12.96 14.51
C PHE A 968 -19.28 12.72 13.72
N SER A 969 -19.28 11.75 12.80
CA SER A 969 -20.53 11.29 12.19
C SER A 969 -21.43 10.60 13.23
N PRO A 970 -22.77 10.63 13.09
CA PRO A 970 -23.68 10.06 14.09
C PRO A 970 -23.34 8.61 14.46
N ARG A 971 -23.02 7.77 13.47
CA ARG A 971 -22.67 6.35 13.70
C ARG A 971 -21.32 6.17 14.41
N ALA A 972 -20.34 7.04 14.15
CA ALA A 972 -19.07 7.03 14.86
C ALA A 972 -19.25 7.40 16.33
N ILE A 973 -20.06 8.43 16.60
CA ILE A 973 -20.40 8.87 17.95
C ILE A 973 -21.12 7.77 18.72
N ASP A 974 -22.18 7.21 18.14
CA ASP A 974 -23.00 6.19 18.81
C ASP A 974 -22.19 4.93 19.17
N ARG A 975 -21.18 4.58 18.36
CA ARG A 975 -20.34 3.39 18.57
C ARG A 975 -19.09 3.62 19.41
N GLY A 976 -18.50 4.81 19.34
CA GLY A 976 -17.15 5.06 19.87
C GLY A 976 -17.05 6.07 21.00
N LEU A 977 -18.04 6.96 21.18
CA LEU A 977 -17.93 8.07 22.13
C LEU A 977 -17.80 7.57 23.58
N CYS A 978 -18.60 6.57 23.96
CA CYS A 978 -18.55 5.98 25.31
C CYS A 978 -17.18 5.40 25.63
N GLY A 979 -16.68 4.46 24.81
CA GLY A 979 -15.37 3.83 25.02
C GLY A 979 -14.22 4.85 25.03
N MET A 980 -14.26 5.84 24.14
CA MET A 980 -13.27 6.93 24.12
C MET A 980 -13.33 7.78 25.41
N LEU A 981 -14.52 8.20 25.83
CA LEU A 981 -14.72 9.05 27.02
C LEU A 981 -14.32 8.32 28.31
N VAL A 982 -14.72 7.06 28.47
CA VAL A 982 -14.34 6.23 29.62
C VAL A 982 -12.83 6.02 29.64
N GLY A 983 -12.21 5.69 28.50
CA GLY A 983 -10.75 5.58 28.40
C GLY A 983 -10.02 6.87 28.79
N LEU A 984 -10.52 8.02 28.33
CA LEU A 984 -9.98 9.33 28.69
C LEU A 984 -10.12 9.62 30.18
N ALA A 985 -11.31 9.40 30.77
CA ALA A 985 -11.56 9.62 32.20
C ALA A 985 -10.66 8.73 33.08
N ARG A 986 -10.48 7.46 32.70
CA ARG A 986 -9.59 6.51 33.39
C ARG A 986 -8.12 6.93 33.32
N GLY A 987 -7.69 7.48 32.20
CA GLY A 987 -6.31 7.94 32.00
C GLY A 987 -6.02 9.28 32.67
N GLU A 988 -7.01 10.17 32.79
CA GLU A 988 -6.83 11.48 33.42
C GLU A 988 -6.98 11.45 34.94
N HIS A 989 -7.91 10.66 35.48
CA HIS A 989 -8.22 10.70 36.91
C HIS A 989 -7.77 9.43 37.66
N PRO A 990 -6.79 9.50 38.59
CA PRO A 990 -6.20 8.34 39.26
C PRO A 990 -7.18 7.42 39.99
N LYS A 991 -8.28 7.95 40.54
CA LYS A 991 -9.31 7.12 41.22
C LYS A 991 -10.13 6.26 40.25
N LEU A 992 -10.22 6.64 38.98
CA LEU A 992 -10.97 5.92 37.95
C LEU A 992 -10.09 4.89 37.23
N THR A 993 -8.77 4.99 37.34
CA THR A 993 -7.84 4.09 36.66
C THR A 993 -8.01 2.60 37.06
N PRO A 994 -8.14 2.22 38.35
CA PRO A 994 -8.29 0.82 38.75
C PRO A 994 -9.60 0.18 38.29
N ALA A 995 -9.66 -1.15 38.23
CA ALA A 995 -10.86 -1.92 37.83
C ALA A 995 -12.14 -1.49 38.56
N LEU A 996 -12.10 -1.42 39.89
CA LEU A 996 -13.21 -0.99 40.75
C LEU A 996 -13.41 0.54 40.79
N GLY A 997 -12.56 1.29 40.09
CA GLY A 997 -12.63 2.75 40.01
C GLY A 997 -13.90 3.26 39.32
N ALA A 998 -14.63 2.40 38.60
CA ALA A 998 -15.90 2.77 37.97
C ALA A 998 -16.94 3.29 38.99
N ALA A 999 -16.90 2.80 40.24
CA ALA A 999 -17.77 3.28 41.33
C ALA A 999 -17.42 4.71 41.81
N GLU A 1000 -16.21 5.19 41.53
CA GLU A 1000 -15.74 6.51 41.96
C GLU A 1000 -16.19 7.64 41.01
N ALA A 1001 -16.95 7.32 39.95
CA ALA A 1001 -17.45 8.33 39.00
C ALA A 1001 -18.39 9.37 39.64
N SER A 1002 -19.27 8.94 40.56
CA SER A 1002 -20.16 9.84 41.31
C SER A 1002 -19.39 10.90 42.13
N PRO A 1003 -18.45 10.53 43.03
CA PRO A 1003 -17.73 11.51 43.84
C PRO A 1003 -16.78 12.43 43.05
N VAL A 1004 -16.36 12.05 41.84
CA VAL A 1004 -15.43 12.85 41.01
C VAL A 1004 -16.12 13.54 39.82
N ARG A 1005 -17.45 13.45 39.72
CA ARG A 1005 -18.25 13.95 38.58
C ARG A 1005 -17.96 15.40 38.21
N SER A 1006 -17.80 16.28 39.19
CA SER A 1006 -17.48 17.70 38.96
C SER A 1006 -16.10 17.92 38.34
N GLN A 1007 -15.13 17.05 38.64
CA GLN A 1007 -13.78 17.10 38.08
C GLN A 1007 -13.76 16.59 36.64
N LEU A 1008 -14.66 15.66 36.28
CA LEU A 1008 -14.81 15.14 34.92
C LEU A 1008 -15.49 16.12 33.96
N GLU A 1009 -16.09 17.20 34.46
CA GLU A 1009 -16.75 18.21 33.62
C GLU A 1009 -15.79 18.84 32.59
N ALA A 1010 -14.49 18.94 32.93
CA ALA A 1010 -13.46 19.44 32.01
C ALA A 1010 -13.27 18.56 30.75
N LEU A 1011 -13.64 17.27 30.79
CA LEU A 1011 -13.55 16.38 29.63
C LEU A 1011 -14.49 16.80 28.49
N LYS A 1012 -15.60 17.46 28.84
CA LYS A 1012 -16.56 18.03 27.88
C LYS A 1012 -15.86 19.01 26.93
N ASP A 1013 -15.05 19.90 27.47
CA ASP A 1013 -14.40 20.96 26.69
C ASP A 1013 -13.36 20.37 25.73
N ILE A 1014 -12.65 19.30 26.15
CA ILE A 1014 -11.69 18.58 25.31
C ILE A 1014 -12.39 17.98 24.08
N VAL A 1015 -13.50 17.24 24.30
CA VAL A 1015 -14.25 16.60 23.21
C VAL A 1015 -14.93 17.63 22.31
N ALA A 1016 -15.51 18.68 22.91
CA ALA A 1016 -16.18 19.74 22.18
C ALA A 1016 -15.22 20.56 21.31
N GLN A 1017 -14.04 20.92 21.83
CA GLN A 1017 -13.01 21.61 21.06
C GLN A 1017 -12.49 20.72 19.93
N ARG A 1018 -12.32 19.42 20.20
CA ARG A 1018 -11.92 18.48 19.17
C ARG A 1018 -12.94 18.39 18.04
N ALA A 1019 -14.23 18.28 18.38
CA ALA A 1019 -15.32 18.27 17.42
C ALA A 1019 -15.38 19.56 16.60
N ALA A 1020 -15.08 20.72 17.18
CA ALA A 1020 -15.03 21.97 16.44
C ALA A 1020 -13.84 22.05 15.45
N SER A 1021 -12.70 21.44 15.80
CA SER A 1021 -11.46 21.54 15.01
C SER A 1021 -11.31 20.50 13.89
N HIS A 1022 -12.14 19.45 13.87
CA HIS A 1022 -11.92 18.28 13.01
C HIS A 1022 -12.14 18.54 11.51
N ASP A 1023 -13.02 19.49 11.17
CA ASP A 1023 -13.33 19.85 9.78
C ASP A 1023 -13.51 21.37 9.67
N LYS A 1024 -12.65 22.00 8.87
CA LYS A 1024 -12.67 23.45 8.60
C LYS A 1024 -13.62 23.85 7.48
N SER A 1025 -14.20 22.88 6.77
CA SER A 1025 -15.17 23.14 5.71
C SER A 1025 -16.58 23.38 6.24
N LEU A 1026 -16.86 23.00 7.50
CA LEU A 1026 -18.10 23.31 8.19
C LEU A 1026 -18.24 24.81 8.40
N ASP A 1027 -19.47 25.31 8.27
CA ASP A 1027 -19.72 26.71 8.57
C ASP A 1027 -19.64 26.98 10.09
N PRO A 1028 -19.48 28.24 10.51
CA PRO A 1028 -19.38 28.57 11.94
C PRO A 1028 -20.60 28.17 12.77
N GLN A 1029 -21.81 28.12 12.19
CA GLN A 1029 -23.04 27.74 12.88
C GLN A 1029 -23.12 26.24 13.08
N GLU A 1030 -22.80 25.45 12.06
CA GLU A 1030 -22.68 23.99 12.10
C GLU A 1030 -21.60 23.56 13.10
N THR A 1031 -20.45 24.24 13.08
CA THR A 1031 -19.35 23.99 14.02
C THR A 1031 -19.79 24.21 15.46
N GLU A 1032 -20.49 25.31 15.74
CA GLU A 1032 -21.01 25.62 17.07
C GLU A 1032 -22.12 24.65 17.50
N ALA A 1033 -23.01 24.28 16.58
CA ALA A 1033 -24.06 23.28 16.83
C ALA A 1033 -23.46 21.91 17.19
N LEU A 1034 -22.45 21.45 16.44
CA LEU A 1034 -21.73 20.21 16.74
C LEU A 1034 -21.02 20.30 18.09
N ARG A 1035 -20.39 21.43 18.41
CA ARG A 1035 -19.73 21.68 19.71
C ARG A 1035 -20.72 21.55 20.87
N GLN A 1036 -21.90 22.15 20.74
CA GLN A 1036 -22.98 22.07 21.75
C GLN A 1036 -23.55 20.66 21.85
N GLN A 1037 -23.77 19.98 20.72
CA GLN A 1037 -24.24 18.60 20.67
C GLN A 1037 -23.27 17.65 21.38
N MET A 1038 -21.97 17.76 21.10
CA MET A 1038 -20.94 16.94 21.75
C MET A 1038 -20.82 17.25 23.23
N SER A 1039 -20.91 18.52 23.61
CA SER A 1039 -20.94 18.93 25.01
C SER A 1039 -22.10 18.27 25.77
N GLY A 1040 -23.31 18.33 25.19
CA GLY A 1040 -24.50 17.71 25.77
C GLY A 1040 -24.40 16.19 25.89
N ARG A 1041 -23.89 15.51 24.85
CA ARG A 1041 -23.70 14.04 24.89
C ARG A 1041 -22.67 13.59 25.93
N VAL A 1042 -21.57 14.33 26.08
CA VAL A 1042 -20.56 14.01 27.11
C VAL A 1042 -21.15 14.19 28.51
N VAL A 1043 -21.87 15.29 28.76
CA VAL A 1043 -22.54 15.52 30.04
C VAL A 1043 -23.56 14.43 30.35
N ASP A 1044 -24.40 14.06 29.39
CA ASP A 1044 -25.38 12.97 29.55
C ASP A 1044 -24.71 11.63 29.90
N LEU A 1045 -23.59 11.28 29.24
CA LEU A 1045 -22.83 10.07 29.56
C LEU A 1045 -22.21 10.12 30.97
N LEU A 1046 -21.63 11.25 31.36
CA LEU A 1046 -21.04 11.42 32.70
C LEU A 1046 -22.11 11.37 33.80
N ASP A 1047 -23.29 11.95 33.57
CA ASP A 1047 -24.42 11.93 34.49
C ASP A 1047 -25.02 10.52 34.62
N ALA A 1048 -25.19 9.82 33.49
CA ALA A 1048 -25.61 8.42 33.49
C ALA A 1048 -24.62 7.55 34.28
N TRP A 1049 -23.31 7.74 34.07
CA TRP A 1049 -22.29 6.99 34.79
C TRP A 1049 -22.35 7.26 36.30
N ALA A 1050 -22.45 8.52 36.71
CA ALA A 1050 -22.57 8.90 38.11
C ALA A 1050 -23.80 8.29 38.78
N LYS A 1051 -24.97 8.28 38.10
CA LYS A 1051 -26.20 7.64 38.59
C LYS A 1051 -26.05 6.13 38.76
N ILE A 1052 -25.43 5.44 37.80
CA ILE A 1052 -25.18 3.99 37.88
C ILE A 1052 -24.26 3.68 39.07
N ALA A 1053 -23.18 4.46 39.23
CA ALA A 1053 -22.24 4.31 40.34
C ALA A 1053 -22.92 4.54 41.71
N GLU A 1054 -23.77 5.56 41.82
CA GLU A 1054 -24.53 5.87 43.04
C GLU A 1054 -25.57 4.80 43.38
N LYS A 1055 -26.29 4.28 42.37
CA LYS A 1055 -27.23 3.16 42.51
C LYS A 1055 -26.56 1.89 43.02
N GLN A 1056 -25.38 1.54 42.52
CA GLN A 1056 -24.65 0.37 43.01
C GLN A 1056 -24.12 0.60 44.44
N ARG A 1057 -23.59 1.80 44.71
CA ARG A 1057 -23.11 2.17 46.05
C ARG A 1057 -24.23 2.13 47.11
N SER A 1058 -25.46 2.52 46.79
CA SER A 1058 -26.58 2.51 47.74
C SER A 1058 -27.04 1.09 48.13
N VAL A 1059 -26.83 0.10 47.26
CA VAL A 1059 -27.12 -1.33 47.52
C VAL A 1059 -25.91 -2.05 48.14
N GLY A 1060 -24.81 -1.33 48.43
CA GLY A 1060 -23.58 -1.91 48.96
C GLY A 1060 -22.80 -2.77 47.96
N ALA A 1061 -23.15 -2.69 46.67
CA ALA A 1061 -22.46 -3.36 45.59
C ALA A 1061 -21.33 -2.47 45.03
N GLY A 1062 -20.26 -3.10 44.53
CA GLY A 1062 -19.22 -2.41 43.76
C GLY A 1062 -19.65 -2.13 42.31
N LEU A 1063 -18.82 -1.42 41.56
CA LEU A 1063 -18.94 -1.29 40.10
C LEU A 1063 -17.54 -1.42 39.49
N GLN A 1064 -17.40 -2.21 38.43
CA GLN A 1064 -16.15 -2.36 37.69
C GLN A 1064 -16.37 -2.14 36.19
N TYR A 1065 -15.31 -1.90 35.43
CA TYR A 1065 -15.46 -1.66 33.98
C TYR A 1065 -15.81 -2.92 33.21
N GLN A 1066 -15.17 -4.04 33.55
CA GLN A 1066 -15.50 -5.39 33.08
C GLN A 1066 -15.39 -6.35 34.27
N ARG A 1067 -15.75 -7.63 34.10
CA ARG A 1067 -15.57 -8.63 35.15
C ARG A 1067 -14.09 -8.97 35.33
N GLU A 1068 -13.40 -8.24 36.22
CA GLU A 1068 -11.95 -8.38 36.49
C GLU A 1068 -11.70 -8.93 37.88
N VAL A 1069 -12.43 -8.42 38.88
CA VAL A 1069 -12.19 -8.71 40.30
C VAL A 1069 -13.52 -8.99 41.01
N GLY A 1070 -13.61 -10.14 41.68
CA GLY A 1070 -14.77 -10.52 42.48
C GLY A 1070 -16.08 -10.59 41.66
N GLY A 1071 -17.20 -10.26 42.31
CA GLY A 1071 -18.55 -10.37 41.74
C GLY A 1071 -19.22 -9.04 41.40
N ALA A 1072 -18.49 -7.92 41.34
CA ALA A 1072 -19.10 -6.62 41.05
C ALA A 1072 -19.66 -6.57 39.60
N PRO A 1073 -20.81 -5.91 39.35
CA PRO A 1073 -21.34 -5.76 38.00
C PRO A 1073 -20.42 -4.93 37.10
N PRO A 1074 -20.37 -5.23 35.78
CA PRO A 1074 -19.65 -4.43 34.80
C PRO A 1074 -20.41 -3.15 34.43
N LEU A 1075 -19.67 -2.09 34.08
CA LEU A 1075 -20.20 -0.87 33.47
C LEU A 1075 -20.24 -1.01 31.95
N LEU A 1076 -19.17 -1.53 31.34
CA LEU A 1076 -19.03 -1.61 29.89
C LEU A 1076 -19.48 -2.97 29.38
N HIS A 1077 -20.20 -2.93 28.26
CA HIS A 1077 -20.69 -4.10 27.53
C HIS A 1077 -20.17 -4.12 26.09
N ASP A 1078 -19.98 -5.31 25.55
CA ASP A 1078 -19.64 -5.47 24.13
C ASP A 1078 -20.86 -5.05 23.26
N PRO A 1079 -20.67 -4.45 22.07
CA PRO A 1079 -21.78 -3.82 21.31
C PRO A 1079 -22.89 -4.77 20.87
N LEU A 1080 -22.60 -6.07 20.79
CA LEU A 1080 -23.52 -7.13 20.35
C LEU A 1080 -23.96 -8.06 21.50
N ASP A 1081 -23.74 -7.65 22.75
CA ASP A 1081 -24.14 -8.42 23.92
C ASP A 1081 -25.69 -8.51 24.02
N PRO A 1082 -26.30 -9.70 23.98
CA PRO A 1082 -27.75 -9.86 24.05
C PRO A 1082 -28.37 -9.26 25.33
N SER A 1083 -27.60 -9.21 26.42
CA SER A 1083 -28.05 -8.67 27.71
C SER A 1083 -28.35 -7.17 27.66
N LEU A 1084 -27.82 -6.43 26.67
CA LEU A 1084 -28.09 -5.00 26.48
C LEU A 1084 -29.59 -4.70 26.32
N ALA A 1085 -30.36 -5.60 25.71
CA ALA A 1085 -31.79 -5.40 25.49
C ALA A 1085 -32.59 -5.34 26.81
N GLU A 1086 -32.09 -6.02 27.85
CA GLU A 1086 -32.74 -6.17 29.16
C GLU A 1086 -32.33 -5.07 30.15
N LEU A 1087 -31.24 -4.34 29.87
CA LEU A 1087 -30.73 -3.30 30.75
C LEU A 1087 -31.58 -2.01 30.72
N PRO A 1088 -31.56 -1.19 31.77
CA PRO A 1088 -32.14 0.16 31.77
C PRO A 1088 -31.49 1.09 30.72
N SER A 1089 -32.20 2.14 30.30
CA SER A 1089 -31.76 3.06 29.24
C SER A 1089 -30.40 3.72 29.49
N ASP A 1090 -30.08 4.06 30.75
CA ASP A 1090 -28.78 4.66 31.10
C ASP A 1090 -27.64 3.64 31.03
N GLU A 1091 -27.89 2.38 31.42
CA GLU A 1091 -26.89 1.30 31.38
C GLU A 1091 -26.59 0.87 29.92
N ARG A 1092 -27.59 0.92 29.03
CA ARG A 1092 -27.42 0.66 27.58
C ARG A 1092 -26.45 1.60 26.87
N LYS A 1093 -26.21 2.79 27.42
CA LYS A 1093 -25.28 3.78 26.83
C LYS A 1093 -23.82 3.33 26.91
N PHE A 1094 -23.51 2.38 27.79
CA PHE A 1094 -22.14 1.96 28.09
C PHE A 1094 -21.68 0.78 27.24
N THR A 1095 -21.62 0.99 25.93
CA THR A 1095 -21.05 0.04 24.97
C THR A 1095 -19.66 0.47 24.50
N ALA A 1096 -18.77 -0.49 24.33
CA ALA A 1096 -17.44 -0.25 23.76
C ALA A 1096 -16.95 -1.50 23.00
N GLY A 1097 -16.34 -1.32 21.83
CA GLY A 1097 -15.67 -2.44 21.14
C GLY A 1097 -14.34 -2.80 21.81
N ARG A 1098 -13.85 -4.03 21.58
CA ARG A 1098 -12.49 -4.45 21.98
C ARG A 1098 -11.47 -4.27 20.86
N SER A 1099 -11.94 -4.05 19.63
CA SER A 1099 -11.18 -3.65 18.46
C SER A 1099 -11.88 -2.50 17.72
N MET A 1100 -11.10 -1.72 16.97
CA MET A 1100 -11.65 -0.62 16.16
C MET A 1100 -12.38 -1.12 14.90
N ARG A 1101 -12.28 -2.43 14.62
CA ARG A 1101 -12.89 -3.12 13.48
C ARG A 1101 -14.14 -3.90 13.86
N ASP A 1102 -14.54 -3.91 15.14
CA ASP A 1102 -15.73 -4.62 15.64
C ASP A 1102 -17.04 -3.93 15.21
N VAL A 1103 -17.07 -3.38 14.01
CA VAL A 1103 -18.11 -2.52 13.47
C VAL A 1103 -19.00 -3.28 12.47
N GLU A 1104 -19.53 -4.43 12.93
CA GLU A 1104 -20.54 -5.32 12.31
C GLU A 1104 -20.22 -6.01 10.97
N ALA A 1105 -20.70 -7.26 10.85
CA ALA A 1105 -20.95 -7.96 9.59
C ALA A 1105 -22.14 -7.33 8.85
N SER A 1106 -22.23 -7.57 7.54
CA SER A 1106 -23.30 -7.10 6.66
C SER A 1106 -24.71 -7.20 7.26
N VAL A 1107 -25.42 -6.07 7.32
CA VAL A 1107 -26.84 -6.04 7.69
C VAL A 1107 -27.64 -6.75 6.59
N ASN A 1108 -28.34 -7.83 6.93
CA ASN A 1108 -29.30 -8.46 6.02
C ASN A 1108 -30.40 -7.45 5.68
N LEU A 1109 -30.42 -7.01 4.41
CA LEU A 1109 -31.48 -6.20 3.85
C LEU A 1109 -32.68 -7.10 3.55
N TRP A 1110 -33.66 -7.10 4.45
CA TRP A 1110 -34.94 -7.73 4.20
C TRP A 1110 -35.76 -6.82 3.28
N VAL A 1111 -35.74 -7.11 1.98
CA VAL A 1111 -36.59 -6.42 1.01
C VAL A 1111 -38.05 -6.81 1.30
N ARG A 1112 -38.87 -5.84 1.69
CA ARG A 1112 -40.32 -6.02 1.78
C ARG A 1112 -40.97 -5.65 0.45
N ASN A 1113 -41.88 -6.50 -0.02
CA ASN A 1113 -42.75 -6.16 -1.13
C ASN A 1113 -43.71 -5.02 -0.74
N LEU A 1114 -44.28 -4.33 -1.73
CA LEU A 1114 -45.25 -3.24 -1.52
C LEU A 1114 -46.52 -3.69 -0.78
N ASP A 1115 -46.77 -4.99 -0.68
CA ASP A 1115 -47.89 -5.59 0.06
C ASP A 1115 -47.54 -5.97 1.51
N GLY A 1116 -46.31 -5.73 1.96
CA GLY A 1116 -45.85 -6.00 3.32
C GLY A 1116 -45.36 -7.43 3.57
N SER A 1117 -45.34 -8.31 2.57
CA SER A 1117 -44.77 -9.66 2.70
C SER A 1117 -43.23 -9.63 2.71
N GLN A 1118 -42.63 -10.46 3.57
CA GLN A 1118 -41.19 -10.77 3.57
C GLN A 1118 -40.98 -12.02 2.73
N ASP A 1119 -40.01 -11.99 1.80
CA ASP A 1119 -39.64 -13.15 0.99
C ASP A 1119 -38.77 -14.10 1.85
N PRO A 1120 -39.20 -15.35 2.12
CA PRO A 1120 -38.39 -16.32 2.85
C PRO A 1120 -37.52 -17.10 1.85
N ALA A 1121 -36.39 -16.52 1.49
CA ALA A 1121 -35.24 -17.29 1.04
C ALA A 1121 -34.17 -17.20 2.15
N ASP A 1122 -33.71 -18.36 2.60
CA ASP A 1122 -32.65 -18.62 3.58
C ASP A 1122 -33.05 -18.74 5.06
N ILE A 1123 -33.57 -19.92 5.43
CA ILE A 1123 -33.33 -20.51 6.76
C ILE A 1123 -33.12 -22.03 6.61
N GLU A 1124 -32.04 -22.50 7.25
CA GLU A 1124 -31.69 -23.86 7.70
C GLU A 1124 -30.67 -24.70 6.90
N GLY A 1125 -29.49 -24.80 7.51
CA GLY A 1125 -28.49 -25.84 7.32
C GLY A 1125 -27.58 -25.91 8.55
N ASP A 1126 -28.20 -26.05 9.73
CA ASP A 1126 -27.54 -26.23 11.03
C ASP A 1126 -26.69 -27.50 11.10
N GLY A 1127 -25.59 -27.44 11.85
CA GLY A 1127 -24.69 -28.57 12.09
C GLY A 1127 -23.64 -28.33 13.17
N THR A 1128 -24.06 -27.64 14.26
CA THR A 1128 -23.44 -27.45 15.61
C THR A 1128 -21.96 -27.14 15.74
#